data_AF-A0ABD1M824-F1
#
_entry.id   AF-A0ABD1M824-F1
#
_cell.length_a   1.000
_cell.length_b   1.000
_cell.length_c   1.000
_cell.angle_alpha   90.00
_cell.angle_beta   90.00
_cell.angle_gamma   90.00
#
_symmetry.space_group_name_H-M   'P 1'
#
loop_
_entity.id
_entity.type
_entity.pdbx_description
1 polymer ?
#
loop_
_entity_poly.entity_id
_entity_poly.type
_entity_poly.pdbx_seq_one_letter_code
_entity_poly.pdbx_strand_id
1 'polypeptide(L)'
;MFGATLPKPITTSQAMPEAPCHLHHDDDEDDGVNSASIMIMNNTRALEYIEEVTRNADEVQEKVLAEILSRSAHTEYLQRHGLDGFTDRSTFKKRIPVVTYEDLKPDIDRIANGDTSPILCSKPISEFLTSSGTSGGERKLMPSIEEELERRSLLYSLLMPVMDQYVPGLDKGKGMYFLFTKSEARTPGGLLARPVLTSYYKSKHFKHRKHDPYANYTSPNETILCHDSFQSMYSQLLCGLCQNEQVLRVGAVFASGFIRALKFLEHHFVSLCNDIRSGTLDNKISDPFVREAVMKVLKPNPTLADFVEGECLKGSWKGIIPRIWPNTKYVDVIVTGTMSQYIPVLDYYSNGLSIVCTMYASSECYFGLNLNPLCDPSEVSYTLIPTMAYFEFFPLHEINGHSTDSVSHEEKERLVDLADVKLGQEYELVVTTYAGLYRYRVGDILRVAGFRNNAPQFNFVCRKNVVLSIDSDKTDEVELQNAVNSGSDHLAEFGASLTEYTSYADTSTIPGHYVLYWEISTNNNNVETPIPSSVFSDCCFAIEQSLNSVYRQGRVSDSIGPLEIKVVENGTFDKLMDFALTQGASINQYKTPRCVKLRVSLLALPFLGHRCTPPSAPTIGFFFSPFPFLAIAVHLHQPQPSPPLAFHLHPSDLSHQTRYRNDPFPALHLQSITIPIPVFVWGFYVVQSRSGSETIECGVCQHLFPISKDCQKLEPSIGEQLTSLLYLEPDSELMVYLLLSTFCFCE
;
A
#
# COMPACT_ATOMS: atom_id res chain seq x y z
N MET A 1 -21.41 30.53 -50.46
CA MET A 1 -22.10 31.55 -49.63
C MET A 1 -23.28 30.81 -49.01
N PHE A 2 -23.10 30.24 -47.81
CA PHE A 2 -23.26 30.91 -46.50
C PHE A 2 -24.71 31.30 -46.20
N GLY A 3 -25.28 30.62 -45.20
CA GLY A 3 -26.68 30.72 -44.78
C GLY A 3 -26.99 29.74 -43.64
N ALA A 4 -26.04 29.54 -42.72
CA ALA A 4 -26.19 28.59 -41.62
C ALA A 4 -27.24 29.12 -40.62
N THR A 5 -28.27 28.32 -40.36
CA THR A 5 -29.32 28.63 -39.38
C THR A 5 -29.00 27.92 -38.07
N LEU A 6 -28.63 28.68 -37.04
CA LEU A 6 -28.42 28.14 -35.69
C LEU A 6 -29.73 27.59 -35.13
N PRO A 7 -29.74 26.38 -34.54
CA PRO A 7 -30.83 25.95 -33.66
C PRO A 7 -30.95 26.91 -32.48
N LYS A 8 -32.18 27.22 -32.06
CA LYS A 8 -32.41 28.02 -30.85
C LYS A 8 -32.07 27.22 -29.59
N PRO A 9 -31.61 27.86 -28.50
CA PRO A 9 -31.34 27.17 -27.25
C PRO A 9 -32.62 26.52 -26.68
N ILE A 10 -32.50 25.27 -26.24
CA ILE A 10 -33.58 24.56 -25.56
C ILE A 10 -33.58 25.00 -24.10
N THR A 11 -34.41 26.00 -23.78
CA THR A 11 -34.70 26.37 -22.39
C THR A 11 -35.76 25.43 -21.83
N THR A 12 -35.36 24.35 -21.18
CA THR A 12 -36.27 23.54 -20.35
C THR A 12 -35.59 23.09 -19.07
N SER A 13 -36.15 23.53 -17.95
CA SER A 13 -35.72 23.18 -16.60
C SER A 13 -35.82 21.68 -16.35
N GLN A 14 -34.67 21.03 -16.22
CA GLN A 14 -34.44 19.96 -15.25
C GLN A 14 -32.97 20.07 -14.83
N ALA A 15 -32.71 20.65 -13.66
CA ALA A 15 -31.43 20.46 -13.01
C ALA A 15 -31.29 18.97 -12.64
N MET A 16 -30.06 18.48 -12.57
CA MET A 16 -29.81 17.27 -11.78
C MET A 16 -30.27 17.53 -10.33
N PRO A 17 -30.54 16.49 -9.52
CA PRO A 17 -30.29 16.64 -8.10
C PRO A 17 -28.82 17.06 -7.94
N GLU A 18 -28.60 18.33 -7.55
CA GLU A 18 -27.29 18.76 -7.06
C GLU A 18 -26.85 17.77 -5.98
N ALA A 19 -25.56 17.42 -5.93
CA ALA A 19 -25.04 16.55 -4.87
C ALA A 19 -25.44 17.18 -3.52
N PRO A 20 -26.39 16.58 -2.76
CA PRO A 20 -27.37 17.42 -2.08
C PRO A 20 -26.77 18.23 -0.93
N CYS A 21 -26.55 19.52 -1.18
CA CYS A 21 -26.16 20.53 -0.20
C CYS A 21 -27.07 20.50 1.04
N HIS A 22 -28.32 20.07 0.85
CA HIS A 22 -29.38 19.97 1.86
C HIS A 22 -29.97 18.55 1.95
N LEU A 23 -29.12 17.54 2.19
CA LEU A 23 -29.55 16.31 2.89
C LEU A 23 -29.86 16.55 4.37
N HIS A 24 -29.49 17.73 4.89
CA HIS A 24 -29.98 18.27 6.15
C HIS A 24 -30.88 19.48 5.86
N HIS A 25 -32.02 19.58 6.57
CA HIS A 25 -32.84 20.80 6.53
C HIS A 25 -32.05 22.03 7.01
N ASP A 26 -32.41 23.18 6.46
CA ASP A 26 -32.07 24.50 6.97
C ASP A 26 -33.36 25.18 7.45
N ASP A 27 -33.99 24.54 8.43
CA ASP A 27 -35.18 25.04 9.11
C ASP A 27 -34.75 25.68 10.43
N ASP A 28 -34.73 27.03 10.46
CA ASP A 28 -34.75 27.82 11.70
C ASP A 28 -36.20 28.02 12.21
N GLU A 29 -37.12 27.11 11.87
CA GLU A 29 -38.52 27.10 12.33
C GLU A 29 -38.76 26.00 13.38
N ASP A 30 -39.23 26.41 14.56
CA ASP A 30 -39.42 25.59 15.77
C ASP A 30 -40.68 24.70 15.71
N ASP A 31 -40.80 23.92 14.64
CA ASP A 31 -41.87 22.91 14.50
C ASP A 31 -41.44 21.61 15.19
N GLY A 32 -42.25 21.16 16.16
CA GLY A 32 -41.89 20.16 17.18
C GLY A 32 -41.70 18.71 16.73
N VAL A 33 -40.96 18.46 15.65
CA VAL A 33 -40.62 17.14 15.13
C VAL A 33 -39.54 16.49 16.01
N ASN A 34 -39.84 15.31 16.55
CA ASN A 34 -38.89 14.52 17.34
C ASN A 34 -37.60 14.22 16.53
N SER A 35 -36.43 14.46 17.12
CA SER A 35 -35.12 14.24 16.49
C SER A 35 -34.93 12.81 15.96
N ALA A 36 -35.52 11.81 16.63
CA ALA A 36 -35.53 10.43 16.16
C ALA A 36 -36.27 10.25 14.81
N SER A 37 -37.35 11.02 14.58
CA SER A 37 -38.09 11.00 13.31
C SER A 37 -37.26 11.61 12.18
N ILE A 38 -36.56 12.72 12.46
CA ILE A 38 -35.66 13.38 11.49
C ILE A 38 -34.52 12.43 11.10
N MET A 39 -33.94 11.71 12.07
CA MET A 39 -32.90 10.71 11.81
C MET A 39 -33.41 9.58 10.89
N ILE A 40 -34.61 9.04 11.15
CA ILE A 40 -35.22 7.99 10.31
C ILE A 40 -35.50 8.51 8.88
N MET A 41 -35.99 9.75 8.73
CA MET A 41 -36.18 10.38 7.42
C MET A 41 -34.87 10.56 6.66
N ASN A 42 -33.80 11.00 7.33
CA ASN A 42 -32.49 11.16 6.70
C ASN A 42 -31.87 9.81 6.29
N ASN A 43 -31.98 8.78 7.13
CA ASN A 43 -31.57 7.42 6.79
C ASN A 43 -32.35 6.92 5.55
N THR A 44 -33.67 7.14 5.51
CA THR A 44 -34.53 6.74 4.39
C THR A 44 -34.10 7.44 3.09
N ARG A 45 -33.93 8.77 3.11
CA ARG A 45 -33.48 9.56 1.93
C ARG A 45 -32.12 9.12 1.40
N ALA A 46 -31.17 8.77 2.28
CA ALA A 46 -29.85 8.28 1.88
C ALA A 46 -29.93 6.90 1.19
N LEU A 47 -30.84 6.03 1.65
CA LEU A 47 -31.06 4.70 1.06
C LEU A 47 -31.84 4.78 -0.27
N GLU A 48 -32.84 5.66 -0.35
CA GLU A 48 -33.55 5.99 -1.58
C GLU A 48 -32.59 6.57 -2.65
N TYR A 49 -31.67 7.44 -2.24
CA TYR A 49 -30.62 7.97 -3.11
C TYR A 49 -29.72 6.85 -3.68
N ILE A 50 -29.25 5.92 -2.86
CA ILE A 50 -28.47 4.75 -3.32
C ILE A 50 -29.30 3.93 -4.32
N GLU A 51 -30.57 3.68 -4.04
CA GLU A 51 -31.46 2.95 -4.94
C GLU A 51 -31.70 3.68 -6.27
N GLU A 52 -31.82 5.01 -6.27
CA GLU A 52 -31.96 5.79 -7.50
C GLU A 52 -30.68 5.76 -8.35
N VAL A 53 -29.53 6.12 -7.77
CA VAL A 53 -28.29 6.24 -8.54
C VAL A 53 -27.76 4.88 -9.01
N THR A 54 -27.99 3.80 -8.27
CA THR A 54 -27.60 2.45 -8.69
C THR A 54 -28.55 1.85 -9.73
N ARG A 55 -29.82 2.26 -9.76
CA ARG A 55 -30.78 1.82 -10.79
C ARG A 55 -30.58 2.56 -12.11
N ASN A 56 -30.24 3.83 -12.06
CA ASN A 56 -30.06 4.69 -13.23
C ASN A 56 -28.58 4.87 -13.61
N ALA A 57 -27.71 3.90 -13.25
CA ALA A 57 -26.26 4.06 -13.23
C ALA A 57 -25.64 4.62 -14.52
N ASP A 58 -26.02 4.10 -15.69
CA ASP A 58 -25.47 4.57 -16.98
C ASP A 58 -25.94 5.99 -17.35
N GLU A 59 -27.22 6.32 -17.12
CA GLU A 59 -27.72 7.68 -17.34
C GLU A 59 -27.04 8.69 -16.39
N VAL A 60 -26.78 8.29 -15.15
CA VAL A 60 -26.07 9.12 -14.17
C VAL A 60 -24.63 9.33 -14.60
N GLN A 61 -23.95 8.30 -15.12
CA GLN A 61 -22.60 8.43 -15.68
C GLN A 61 -22.55 9.36 -16.90
N GLU A 62 -23.54 9.31 -17.80
CA GLU A 62 -23.63 10.26 -18.92
C GLU A 62 -23.87 11.70 -18.43
N LYS A 63 -24.77 11.90 -17.47
CA LYS A 63 -25.06 13.22 -16.86
C LYS A 63 -23.83 13.79 -16.15
N VAL A 64 -23.09 12.98 -15.38
CA VAL A 64 -21.84 13.37 -14.70
C VAL A 64 -20.76 13.74 -15.71
N LEU A 65 -20.54 12.93 -16.75
CA LEU A 65 -19.57 13.27 -17.79
C LEU A 65 -19.94 14.58 -18.50
N ALA A 66 -21.22 14.75 -18.87
CA ALA A 66 -21.68 15.97 -19.49
C ALA A 66 -21.53 17.21 -18.58
N GLU A 67 -21.75 17.08 -17.26
CA GLU A 67 -21.49 18.15 -16.29
C GLU A 67 -20.00 18.49 -16.23
N ILE A 68 -19.11 17.49 -16.08
CA ILE A 68 -17.65 17.69 -16.03
C ILE A 68 -17.16 18.39 -17.31
N LEU A 69 -17.56 17.91 -18.49
CA LEU A 69 -17.10 18.42 -19.77
C LEU A 69 -17.67 19.79 -20.09
N SER A 70 -18.94 20.07 -19.80
CA SER A 70 -19.53 21.40 -20.01
C SER A 70 -18.91 22.45 -19.09
N ARG A 71 -18.67 22.12 -17.82
CA ARG A 71 -17.97 22.98 -16.86
C ARG A 71 -16.53 23.28 -17.27
N SER A 72 -15.84 22.30 -17.86
CA SER A 72 -14.42 22.41 -18.23
C SER A 72 -14.16 22.69 -19.71
N ALA A 73 -15.18 22.99 -20.52
CA ALA A 73 -15.07 23.13 -21.99
C ALA A 73 -14.05 24.18 -22.49
N HIS A 74 -13.61 25.10 -21.62
CA HIS A 74 -12.63 26.13 -21.93
C HIS A 74 -11.25 25.90 -21.29
N THR A 75 -11.01 24.72 -20.71
CA THR A 75 -9.73 24.37 -20.10
C THR A 75 -8.65 24.08 -21.13
N GLU A 76 -7.40 24.41 -20.80
CA GLU A 76 -6.27 24.22 -21.71
C GLU A 76 -6.11 22.73 -22.10
N TYR A 77 -6.27 21.81 -21.16
CA TYR A 77 -6.14 20.37 -21.42
C TYR A 77 -7.19 19.86 -22.42
N LEU A 78 -8.48 20.20 -22.24
CA LEU A 78 -9.53 19.78 -23.15
C LEU A 78 -9.43 20.49 -24.52
N GLN A 79 -8.89 21.71 -24.57
CA GLN A 79 -8.57 22.38 -25.85
C GLN A 79 -7.35 21.78 -26.55
N ARG A 80 -6.32 21.36 -25.81
CA ARG A 80 -5.10 20.72 -26.32
C ARG A 80 -5.41 19.37 -26.98
N HIS A 81 -6.35 18.62 -26.41
CA HIS A 81 -6.89 17.40 -27.02
C HIS A 81 -8.06 17.66 -27.98
N GLY A 82 -8.35 18.93 -28.29
CA GLY A 82 -9.32 19.34 -29.30
C GLY A 82 -10.72 18.83 -29.02
N LEU A 83 -11.22 18.91 -27.79
CA LEU A 83 -12.59 18.48 -27.48
C LEU A 83 -13.66 19.47 -27.98
N ASP A 84 -13.28 20.68 -28.39
CA ASP A 84 -14.14 21.70 -29.03
C ASP A 84 -15.46 22.05 -28.30
N GLY A 85 -15.58 21.73 -27.00
CA GLY A 85 -16.81 21.87 -26.23
C GLY A 85 -17.86 20.76 -26.44
N PHE A 86 -17.51 19.65 -27.10
CA PHE A 86 -18.35 18.45 -27.15
C PHE A 86 -18.44 17.80 -25.76
N THR A 87 -19.66 17.47 -25.33
CA THR A 87 -19.95 16.88 -24.01
C THR A 87 -20.40 15.41 -24.09
N ASP A 88 -20.46 14.83 -25.29
CA ASP A 88 -20.96 13.47 -25.50
C ASP A 88 -19.89 12.39 -25.25
N ARG A 89 -20.33 11.23 -24.74
CA ARG A 89 -19.45 10.11 -24.34
C ARG A 89 -18.62 9.58 -25.52
N SER A 90 -19.16 9.57 -26.73
CA SER A 90 -18.50 9.05 -27.93
C SER A 90 -17.34 9.94 -28.37
N THR A 91 -17.56 11.25 -28.45
CA THR A 91 -16.51 12.22 -28.80
C THR A 91 -15.45 12.29 -27.70
N PHE A 92 -15.85 12.24 -26.42
CA PHE A 92 -14.92 12.16 -25.29
C PHE A 92 -13.98 10.95 -25.41
N LYS A 93 -14.52 9.73 -25.50
CA LYS A 93 -13.73 8.49 -25.61
C LYS A 93 -12.82 8.45 -26.84
N LYS A 94 -13.16 9.19 -27.91
CA LYS A 94 -12.39 9.27 -29.16
C LYS A 94 -11.29 10.34 -29.16
N ARG A 95 -11.46 11.46 -28.45
CA ARG A 95 -10.52 12.60 -28.49
C ARG A 95 -9.60 12.68 -27.27
N ILE A 96 -10.07 12.27 -26.10
CA ILE A 96 -9.30 12.35 -24.85
C ILE A 96 -8.50 11.04 -24.66
N PRO A 97 -7.17 11.10 -24.51
CA PRO A 97 -6.35 9.90 -24.29
C PRO A 97 -6.55 9.35 -22.88
N VAL A 98 -6.19 8.08 -22.68
CA VAL A 98 -6.09 7.43 -21.36
C VAL A 98 -4.68 7.69 -20.82
N VAL A 99 -4.56 8.21 -19.60
CA VAL A 99 -3.30 8.79 -19.08
C VAL A 99 -2.92 8.26 -17.70
N THR A 100 -1.64 8.35 -17.34
CA THR A 100 -1.14 8.15 -15.98
C THR A 100 -0.86 9.49 -15.29
N TYR A 101 -0.14 9.48 -14.16
CA TYR A 101 0.25 10.72 -13.46
C TYR A 101 1.38 11.45 -14.17
N GLU A 102 2.24 10.68 -14.83
CA GLU A 102 3.46 11.13 -15.45
C GLU A 102 3.15 11.99 -16.70
N ASP A 103 2.06 11.67 -17.41
CA ASP A 103 1.50 12.47 -18.52
C ASP A 103 0.91 13.82 -18.05
N LEU A 104 0.22 13.82 -16.88
CA LEU A 104 -0.40 15.01 -16.29
C LEU A 104 0.57 15.87 -15.47
N LYS A 105 1.75 15.34 -15.15
CA LYS A 105 2.74 16.01 -14.29
C LYS A 105 3.10 17.43 -14.77
N PRO A 106 3.29 17.72 -16.08
CA PRO A 106 3.64 19.08 -16.53
C PRO A 106 2.56 20.13 -16.20
N ASP A 107 1.28 19.77 -16.25
CA ASP A 107 0.17 20.65 -15.91
C ASP A 107 0.00 20.80 -14.40
N ILE A 108 0.18 19.70 -13.66
CA ILE A 108 0.21 19.70 -12.19
C ILE A 108 1.36 20.56 -11.66
N ASP A 109 2.55 20.47 -12.26
CA ASP A 109 3.73 21.27 -11.91
C ASP A 109 3.49 22.77 -12.18
N ARG A 110 2.81 23.14 -13.27
CA ARG A 110 2.44 24.54 -13.54
C ARG A 110 1.52 25.11 -12.46
N ILE A 111 0.44 24.40 -12.12
CA ILE A 111 -0.51 24.81 -11.07
C ILE A 111 0.21 24.87 -9.72
N ALA A 112 1.07 23.90 -9.40
CA ALA A 112 1.89 23.89 -8.19
C ALA A 112 2.84 25.09 -8.11
N ASN A 113 3.39 25.55 -9.24
CA ASN A 113 4.24 26.75 -9.32
C ASN A 113 3.44 28.08 -9.38
N GLY A 114 2.11 28.04 -9.34
CA GLY A 114 1.25 29.23 -9.23
C GLY A 114 0.60 29.69 -10.53
N ASP A 115 0.59 28.87 -11.59
CA ASP A 115 -0.24 29.13 -12.77
C ASP A 115 -1.73 28.97 -12.40
N THR A 116 -2.47 30.09 -12.42
CA THR A 116 -3.89 30.17 -12.08
C THR A 116 -4.82 30.17 -13.30
N SER A 117 -4.27 29.95 -14.50
CA SER A 117 -5.08 29.73 -15.70
C SER A 117 -5.86 28.40 -15.61
N PRO A 118 -7.00 28.25 -16.32
CA PRO A 118 -7.83 27.05 -16.25
C PRO A 118 -7.18 25.89 -17.03
N ILE A 119 -6.11 25.30 -16.51
CA ILE A 119 -5.35 24.24 -17.21
C ILE A 119 -6.15 22.93 -17.22
N LEU A 120 -6.52 22.44 -16.02
CA LEU A 120 -7.22 21.17 -15.83
C LEU A 120 -8.71 21.37 -15.47
N CYS A 121 -9.06 22.45 -14.79
CA CYS A 121 -10.45 22.74 -14.38
C CYS A 121 -10.76 24.25 -14.53
N SER A 122 -12.01 24.59 -14.82
CA SER A 122 -12.48 25.99 -14.83
C SER A 122 -12.70 26.58 -13.43
N LYS A 123 -12.77 25.73 -12.39
CA LYS A 123 -12.78 26.14 -10.98
C LYS A 123 -11.32 26.14 -10.47
N PRO A 124 -10.92 27.12 -9.65
CA PRO A 124 -9.56 27.18 -9.13
C PRO A 124 -9.27 25.97 -8.24
N ILE A 125 -8.08 25.38 -8.41
CA ILE A 125 -7.59 24.31 -7.54
C ILE A 125 -7.36 24.89 -6.14
N SER A 126 -8.06 24.35 -5.14
CA SER A 126 -8.00 24.83 -3.76
C SER A 126 -6.82 24.24 -2.99
N GLU A 127 -6.45 23.00 -3.29
CA GLU A 127 -5.31 22.30 -2.71
C GLU A 127 -4.91 21.07 -3.54
N PHE A 128 -3.71 20.55 -3.28
CA PHE A 128 -3.24 19.26 -3.76
C PHE A 128 -3.36 18.19 -2.68
N LEU A 129 -4.05 17.10 -3.01
CA LEU A 129 -4.21 15.94 -2.15
C LEU A 129 -3.07 14.97 -2.42
N THR A 130 -2.18 14.80 -1.44
CA THR A 130 -1.02 13.90 -1.60
C THR A 130 -1.48 12.44 -1.53
N SER A 131 -1.34 11.73 -2.65
CA SER A 131 -1.58 10.28 -2.69
C SER A 131 -0.49 9.54 -1.92
N SER A 132 -0.78 8.31 -1.51
CA SER A 132 0.23 7.37 -0.99
C SER A 132 1.02 6.69 -2.10
N GLY A 133 0.51 6.70 -3.34
CA GLY A 133 1.29 6.35 -4.52
C GLY A 133 2.31 7.42 -4.87
N THR A 134 3.52 7.01 -5.21
CA THR A 134 4.64 7.90 -5.58
C THR A 134 4.95 7.87 -7.08
N SER A 135 5.67 8.89 -7.56
CA SER A 135 6.26 8.98 -8.90
C SER A 135 7.65 9.59 -8.76
N GLY A 136 8.69 8.89 -9.23
CA GLY A 136 10.08 9.33 -9.07
C GLY A 136 10.56 9.38 -7.61
N GLY A 137 9.87 8.70 -6.69
CA GLY A 137 10.10 8.75 -5.25
C GLY A 137 9.13 9.68 -4.50
N GLU A 138 8.72 10.79 -5.13
CA GLU A 138 7.85 11.79 -4.53
C GLU A 138 6.36 11.43 -4.55
N ARG A 139 5.59 11.95 -3.59
CA ARG A 139 4.13 11.71 -3.53
C ARG A 139 3.41 12.37 -4.71
N LYS A 140 2.47 11.65 -5.32
CA LYS A 140 1.63 12.19 -6.40
C LYS A 140 0.71 13.30 -5.87
N LEU A 141 0.74 14.48 -6.49
CA LEU A 141 -0.05 15.66 -6.15
C LEU A 141 -1.37 15.65 -6.93
N MET A 142 -2.48 15.28 -6.29
CA MET A 142 -3.78 15.20 -6.96
C MET A 142 -4.55 16.50 -6.80
N PRO A 143 -4.91 17.23 -7.88
CA PRO A 143 -5.64 18.49 -7.75
C PRO A 143 -7.04 18.26 -7.16
N SER A 144 -7.49 19.16 -6.28
CA SER A 144 -8.86 19.22 -5.78
C SER A 144 -9.42 20.64 -5.84
N ILE A 145 -10.71 20.75 -6.13
CA ILE A 145 -11.52 21.97 -5.96
C ILE A 145 -12.34 21.86 -4.67
N GLU A 146 -12.92 22.96 -4.17
CA GLU A 146 -13.65 22.96 -2.89
C GLU A 146 -14.90 22.06 -2.91
N GLU A 147 -15.66 22.06 -4.00
CA GLU A 147 -16.88 21.25 -4.21
C GLU A 147 -16.66 19.73 -4.06
N GLU A 148 -15.42 19.25 -4.23
CA GLU A 148 -15.11 17.83 -4.01
C GLU A 148 -15.21 17.46 -2.52
N LEU A 149 -15.15 18.41 -1.58
CA LEU A 149 -15.44 18.16 -0.15
C LEU A 149 -16.93 17.87 0.09
N GLU A 150 -17.82 18.41 -0.72
CA GLU A 150 -19.27 18.15 -0.64
C GLU A 150 -19.58 16.74 -1.13
N ARG A 151 -19.00 16.32 -2.27
CA ARG A 151 -19.09 14.93 -2.78
C ARG A 151 -18.50 13.93 -1.80
N ARG A 152 -17.33 14.22 -1.21
CA ARG A 152 -16.72 13.37 -0.15
C ARG A 152 -17.62 13.27 1.09
N SER A 153 -18.24 14.37 1.51
CA SER A 153 -19.17 14.41 2.65
C SER A 153 -20.46 13.64 2.37
N LEU A 154 -20.96 13.68 1.14
CA LEU A 154 -22.08 12.85 0.69
C LEU A 154 -21.74 11.35 0.78
N LEU A 155 -20.58 10.90 0.28
CA LEU A 155 -20.23 9.48 0.43
C LEU A 155 -20.10 9.04 1.90
N TYR A 156 -19.60 9.92 2.79
CA TYR A 156 -19.59 9.65 4.22
C TYR A 156 -21.01 9.56 4.83
N SER A 157 -21.96 10.40 4.41
CA SER A 157 -23.33 10.38 4.96
C SER A 157 -24.14 9.15 4.53
N LEU A 158 -23.72 8.43 3.49
CA LEU A 158 -24.32 7.15 3.08
C LEU A 158 -23.92 5.96 3.98
N LEU A 159 -22.78 6.02 4.68
CA LEU A 159 -22.22 4.86 5.40
C LEU A 159 -23.10 4.41 6.57
N MET A 160 -23.56 5.35 7.39
CA MET A 160 -24.33 5.04 8.60
C MET A 160 -25.78 4.61 8.33
N PRO A 161 -26.53 5.21 7.38
CA PRO A 161 -27.82 4.70 6.91
C PRO A 161 -27.78 3.27 6.37
N VAL A 162 -26.69 2.88 5.68
CA VAL A 162 -26.49 1.49 5.26
C VAL A 162 -26.19 0.61 6.48
N MET A 163 -25.28 1.01 7.37
CA MET A 163 -24.92 0.23 8.56
C MET A 163 -26.12 -0.02 9.51
N ASP A 164 -27.00 0.96 9.71
CA ASP A 164 -28.15 0.85 10.63
C ASP A 164 -29.17 -0.24 10.18
N GLN A 165 -29.18 -0.63 8.90
CA GLN A 165 -29.95 -1.79 8.42
C GLN A 165 -29.47 -3.13 9.02
N TYR A 166 -28.17 -3.23 9.33
CA TYR A 166 -27.51 -4.46 9.78
C TYR A 166 -27.22 -4.44 11.29
N VAL A 167 -26.83 -3.27 11.82
CA VAL A 167 -26.43 -3.07 13.21
C VAL A 167 -27.26 -1.92 13.80
N PRO A 168 -28.54 -2.14 14.12
CA PRO A 168 -29.42 -1.09 14.59
C PRO A 168 -28.98 -0.54 15.96
N GLY A 169 -29.35 0.70 16.23
CA GLY A 169 -29.15 1.31 17.55
C GLY A 169 -27.71 1.75 17.82
N LEU A 170 -27.03 2.30 16.81
CA LEU A 170 -25.69 2.90 16.93
C LEU A 170 -25.74 4.39 17.31
N ASP A 171 -26.88 5.04 17.07
CA ASP A 171 -27.29 6.37 17.55
C ASP A 171 -27.21 6.52 19.09
N LYS A 172 -27.37 5.41 19.82
CA LYS A 172 -27.48 5.35 21.29
C LYS A 172 -26.16 5.33 22.03
N GLY A 173 -25.03 5.55 21.35
CA GLY A 173 -23.71 5.48 21.95
C GLY A 173 -22.66 6.21 21.13
N LYS A 174 -21.44 5.67 21.12
CA LYS A 174 -20.26 6.31 20.52
C LYS A 174 -19.44 5.36 19.65
N GLY A 175 -18.77 5.96 18.66
CA GLY A 175 -17.66 5.34 17.97
C GLY A 175 -16.31 5.73 18.56
N MET A 176 -15.48 4.75 18.93
CA MET A 176 -14.08 5.00 19.27
C MET A 176 -13.20 4.85 18.02
N TYR A 177 -12.90 5.98 17.37
CA TYR A 177 -12.07 6.03 16.16
C TYR A 177 -10.75 6.73 16.43
N PHE A 178 -9.65 6.07 16.05
CA PHE A 178 -8.31 6.63 16.10
C PHE A 178 -8.00 7.34 14.77
N LEU A 179 -8.23 8.65 14.74
CA LEU A 179 -8.09 9.50 13.56
C LEU A 179 -6.91 10.47 13.76
N PHE A 180 -6.13 10.73 12.71
CA PHE A 180 -4.90 11.52 12.84
C PHE A 180 -4.69 12.42 11.63
N THR A 181 -4.46 13.71 11.87
CA THR A 181 -3.91 14.62 10.85
C THR A 181 -2.41 14.37 10.61
N LYS A 182 -1.85 14.98 9.56
CA LYS A 182 -0.48 14.76 9.09
C LYS A 182 0.22 16.07 8.75
N SER A 183 1.50 15.99 8.42
CA SER A 183 2.26 17.07 7.80
C SER A 183 1.53 17.64 6.58
N GLU A 184 1.64 18.96 6.43
CA GLU A 184 1.10 19.74 5.33
C GLU A 184 2.27 20.56 4.76
N ALA A 185 2.45 20.51 3.44
CA ALA A 185 3.40 21.34 2.72
C ALA A 185 2.68 22.49 2.01
N ARG A 186 3.45 23.43 1.46
CA ARG A 186 2.98 24.36 0.44
C ARG A 186 3.78 24.17 -0.84
N THR A 187 3.12 24.28 -1.99
CA THR A 187 3.78 24.34 -3.29
C THR A 187 4.44 25.72 -3.48
N PRO A 188 5.34 25.91 -4.47
CA PRO A 188 5.95 27.22 -4.72
C PRO A 188 4.93 28.34 -5.02
N GLY A 189 3.79 28.01 -5.66
CA GLY A 189 2.64 28.90 -5.86
C GLY A 189 1.76 29.12 -4.61
N GLY A 190 2.14 28.58 -3.45
CA GLY A 190 1.48 28.80 -2.16
C GLY A 190 0.29 27.88 -1.83
N LEU A 191 -0.18 27.06 -2.78
CA LEU A 191 -1.25 26.07 -2.55
C LEU A 191 -0.84 25.05 -1.48
N LEU A 192 -1.81 24.57 -0.70
CA LEU A 192 -1.56 23.50 0.28
C LEU A 192 -1.37 22.15 -0.43
N ALA A 193 -0.44 21.34 0.09
CA ALA A 193 -0.20 19.97 -0.36
C ALA A 193 -0.23 19.02 0.86
N ARG A 194 -1.26 18.17 0.97
CA ARG A 194 -1.52 17.35 2.19
C ARG A 194 -2.39 16.12 1.91
N PRO A 195 -2.39 15.09 2.78
CA PRO A 195 -3.26 13.92 2.59
C PRO A 195 -4.76 14.27 2.62
N VAL A 196 -5.58 13.58 1.82
CA VAL A 196 -7.04 13.83 1.73
C VAL A 196 -7.76 13.78 3.07
N LEU A 197 -7.36 12.87 3.97
CA LEU A 197 -7.91 12.79 5.33
C LEU A 197 -7.52 13.99 6.20
N THR A 198 -6.31 14.52 6.04
CA THR A 198 -5.88 15.75 6.74
C THR A 198 -6.68 16.96 6.26
N SER A 199 -6.93 17.08 4.95
CA SER A 199 -7.85 18.07 4.38
C SER A 199 -9.25 17.93 5.00
N TYR A 200 -9.83 16.73 4.95
CA TYR A 200 -11.17 16.46 5.46
C TYR A 200 -11.31 16.78 6.96
N TYR A 201 -10.42 16.28 7.82
CA TYR A 201 -10.46 16.58 9.27
C TYR A 201 -10.25 18.07 9.57
N LYS A 202 -9.47 18.79 8.75
CA LYS A 202 -9.25 20.24 8.92
C LYS A 202 -10.35 21.10 8.29
N SER A 203 -11.27 20.51 7.51
CA SER A 203 -12.36 21.21 6.80
C SER A 203 -13.54 21.63 7.68
N LYS A 204 -14.42 22.49 7.12
CA LYS A 204 -15.72 22.87 7.71
C LYS A 204 -16.61 21.65 7.99
N HIS A 205 -16.62 20.66 7.10
CA HIS A 205 -17.48 19.48 7.15
C HIS A 205 -17.18 18.52 8.32
N PHE A 206 -15.94 18.51 8.83
CA PHE A 206 -15.58 17.68 9.99
C PHE A 206 -15.63 18.48 11.31
N LYS A 207 -15.04 19.68 11.32
CA LYS A 207 -14.93 20.53 12.52
C LYS A 207 -16.28 21.07 13.00
N HIS A 208 -17.10 21.53 12.06
CA HIS A 208 -18.38 22.20 12.31
C HIS A 208 -19.55 21.36 11.77
N ARG A 209 -19.44 20.03 11.83
CA ARG A 209 -20.53 19.12 11.49
C ARG A 209 -21.77 19.44 12.33
N LYS A 210 -22.95 19.52 11.71
CA LYS A 210 -24.24 19.56 12.42
C LYS A 210 -24.33 18.34 13.36
N HIS A 211 -25.11 18.42 14.44
CA HIS A 211 -25.24 17.29 15.36
C HIS A 211 -25.87 16.08 14.65
N ASP A 212 -25.09 15.01 14.54
CA ASP A 212 -25.50 13.70 14.05
C ASP A 212 -25.21 12.68 15.16
N PRO A 213 -26.21 11.91 15.64
CA PRO A 213 -26.00 10.90 16.67
C PRO A 213 -25.07 9.76 16.19
N TYR A 214 -24.98 9.49 14.89
CA TYR A 214 -24.05 8.50 14.37
C TYR A 214 -22.59 8.99 14.37
N ALA A 215 -22.32 10.26 14.06
CA ALA A 215 -21.00 10.91 14.13
C ALA A 215 -20.55 11.33 15.57
N ASN A 216 -21.14 10.70 16.59
CA ASN A 216 -20.79 10.85 18.00
C ASN A 216 -19.52 10.03 18.34
N TYR A 217 -18.36 10.69 18.32
CA TYR A 217 -17.07 10.04 18.57
C TYR A 217 -16.61 10.21 20.03
N THR A 218 -15.76 9.31 20.51
CA THR A 218 -15.06 9.46 21.81
C THR A 218 -13.99 10.54 21.76
N SER A 219 -13.30 10.64 20.63
CA SER A 219 -12.17 11.53 20.34
C SER A 219 -12.63 12.97 20.08
N PRO A 220 -12.23 13.97 20.89
CA PRO A 220 -12.46 15.39 20.58
C PRO A 220 -11.75 15.82 19.30
N ASN A 221 -12.27 16.83 18.60
CA ASN A 221 -11.67 17.32 17.35
C ASN A 221 -10.21 17.76 17.56
N GLU A 222 -9.91 18.39 18.69
CA GLU A 222 -8.58 18.89 19.07
C GLU A 222 -7.54 17.76 19.16
N THR A 223 -7.94 16.59 19.68
CA THR A 223 -7.05 15.42 19.80
C THR A 223 -6.68 14.81 18.45
N ILE A 224 -7.60 14.85 17.48
CA ILE A 224 -7.41 14.38 16.09
C ILE A 224 -6.56 15.38 15.29
N LEU A 225 -6.75 16.68 15.58
CA LEU A 225 -6.10 17.80 14.92
C LEU A 225 -4.71 18.14 15.47
N CYS A 226 -4.32 17.57 16.61
CA CYS A 226 -2.98 17.71 17.16
C CYS A 226 -1.92 17.19 16.17
N HIS A 227 -0.84 17.97 16.01
CA HIS A 227 0.25 17.65 15.09
C HIS A 227 1.21 16.59 15.64
N ASP A 228 1.30 16.46 16.97
CA ASP A 228 2.10 15.45 17.66
C ASP A 228 1.33 14.12 17.69
N SER A 229 1.89 13.07 17.07
CA SER A 229 1.25 11.76 16.98
C SER A 229 1.23 10.98 18.30
N PHE A 230 2.17 11.21 19.22
CA PHE A 230 2.13 10.62 20.56
C PHE A 230 1.00 11.26 21.36
N GLN A 231 0.93 12.59 21.39
CA GLN A 231 -0.11 13.31 22.13
C GLN A 231 -1.50 13.04 21.55
N SER A 232 -1.62 13.00 20.22
CA SER A 232 -2.85 12.64 19.52
C SER A 232 -3.31 11.20 19.83
N MET A 233 -2.39 10.22 19.88
CA MET A 233 -2.73 8.83 20.22
C MET A 233 -3.14 8.70 21.69
N TYR A 234 -2.31 9.23 22.60
CA TYR A 234 -2.54 9.14 24.05
C TYR A 234 -3.88 9.78 24.45
N SER A 235 -4.16 10.99 23.96
CA SER A 235 -5.40 11.71 24.29
C SER A 235 -6.66 11.04 23.72
N GLN A 236 -6.63 10.53 22.49
CA GLN A 236 -7.74 9.78 21.92
C GLN A 236 -8.01 8.48 22.68
N LEU A 237 -6.95 7.75 23.03
CA LEU A 237 -7.05 6.50 23.79
C LEU A 237 -7.59 6.75 25.21
N LEU A 238 -7.09 7.79 25.90
CA LEU A 238 -7.60 8.20 27.21
C LEU A 238 -9.08 8.60 27.16
N CYS A 239 -9.50 9.38 26.16
CA CYS A 239 -10.91 9.70 25.96
C CYS A 239 -11.76 8.45 25.62
N GLY A 240 -11.20 7.48 24.89
CA GLY A 240 -11.85 6.20 24.59
C GLY A 240 -12.02 5.28 25.82
N LEU A 241 -11.05 5.28 26.74
CA LEU A 241 -11.13 4.58 28.03
C LEU A 241 -12.14 5.26 28.97
N CYS A 242 -12.08 6.58 29.12
CA CYS A 242 -13.00 7.37 29.97
C CYS A 242 -14.50 7.29 29.56
N GLN A 243 -14.79 6.75 28.37
CA GLN A 243 -16.15 6.64 27.81
C GLN A 243 -16.49 5.18 27.45
N ASN A 244 -15.77 4.19 27.99
CA ASN A 244 -15.77 2.81 27.49
C ASN A 244 -17.16 2.14 27.43
N GLU A 245 -18.01 2.35 28.43
CA GLU A 245 -19.39 1.84 28.47
C GLU A 245 -20.27 2.38 27.31
N GLN A 246 -19.94 3.55 26.75
CA GLN A 246 -20.69 4.18 25.65
C GLN A 246 -20.23 3.69 24.27
N VAL A 247 -19.12 2.94 24.18
CA VAL A 247 -18.52 2.53 22.90
C VAL A 247 -19.30 1.36 22.30
N LEU A 248 -19.92 1.60 21.13
CA LEU A 248 -20.68 0.60 20.37
C LEU A 248 -19.94 0.07 19.14
N ARG A 249 -18.87 0.76 18.73
CA ARG A 249 -18.01 0.41 17.59
C ARG A 249 -16.63 1.00 17.79
N VAL A 250 -15.59 0.28 17.39
CA VAL A 250 -14.18 0.70 17.48
C VAL A 250 -13.55 0.71 16.10
N GLY A 251 -12.53 1.52 15.84
CA GLY A 251 -11.91 1.52 14.52
C GLY A 251 -10.79 2.51 14.25
N ALA A 252 -10.30 2.44 13.02
CA ALA A 252 -9.39 3.39 12.37
C ALA A 252 -9.54 3.23 10.85
N VAL A 253 -8.95 4.12 10.03
CA VAL A 253 -9.09 4.00 8.57
C VAL A 253 -8.50 2.69 8.02
N PHE A 254 -7.42 2.19 8.61
CA PHE A 254 -6.78 0.93 8.22
C PHE A 254 -6.49 0.06 9.45
N ALA A 255 -6.49 -1.26 9.25
CA ALA A 255 -6.18 -2.25 10.29
C ALA A 255 -4.87 -1.96 11.05
N SER A 256 -3.79 -1.63 10.35
CA SER A 256 -2.49 -1.28 10.94
C SER A 256 -2.58 -0.10 11.92
N GLY A 257 -3.38 0.93 11.58
CA GLY A 257 -3.58 2.11 12.43
C GLY A 257 -4.32 1.78 13.74
N PHE A 258 -5.22 0.80 13.70
CA PHE A 258 -5.96 0.32 14.87
C PHE A 258 -5.11 -0.63 15.74
N ILE A 259 -4.37 -1.57 15.12
CA ILE A 259 -3.42 -2.44 15.82
C ILE A 259 -2.35 -1.62 16.55
N ARG A 260 -1.83 -0.55 15.93
CA ARG A 260 -0.89 0.38 16.58
C ARG A 260 -1.52 1.11 17.78
N ALA A 261 -2.82 1.38 17.79
CA ALA A 261 -3.51 1.94 18.96
C ALA A 261 -3.62 0.93 20.11
N LEU A 262 -3.87 -0.35 19.80
CA LEU A 262 -3.85 -1.45 20.78
C LEU A 262 -2.44 -1.67 21.33
N LYS A 263 -1.41 -1.64 20.49
CA LYS A 263 0.00 -1.68 20.93
C LYS A 263 0.41 -0.46 21.74
N PHE A 264 -0.11 0.73 21.43
CA PHE A 264 0.11 1.92 22.27
C PHE A 264 -0.51 1.74 23.66
N LEU A 265 -1.69 1.14 23.77
CA LEU A 265 -2.28 0.76 25.07
C LEU A 265 -1.40 -0.26 25.81
N GLU A 266 -0.90 -1.29 25.12
CA GLU A 266 -0.01 -2.33 25.66
C GLU A 266 1.24 -1.74 26.34
N HIS A 267 1.82 -0.67 25.76
CA HIS A 267 3.00 0.02 26.31
C HIS A 267 2.70 1.14 27.31
N HIS A 268 1.48 1.71 27.34
CA HIS A 268 1.17 2.93 28.08
C HIS A 268 -0.03 2.87 29.04
N PHE A 269 -0.68 1.71 29.21
CA PHE A 269 -1.85 1.58 30.09
C PHE A 269 -1.60 2.06 31.53
N VAL A 270 -0.39 1.89 32.09
CA VAL A 270 -0.05 2.35 33.45
C VAL A 270 -0.16 3.88 33.58
N SER A 271 0.32 4.65 32.59
CA SER A 271 0.15 6.11 32.57
C SER A 271 -1.33 6.48 32.41
N LEU A 272 -2.02 5.84 31.47
CA LEU A 272 -3.44 6.11 31.19
C LEU A 272 -4.34 5.81 32.41
N CYS A 273 -4.11 4.69 33.11
CA CYS A 273 -4.80 4.34 34.34
C CYS A 273 -4.51 5.33 35.46
N ASN A 274 -3.27 5.81 35.60
CA ASN A 274 -2.95 6.83 36.60
C ASN A 274 -3.68 8.16 36.31
N ASP A 275 -3.72 8.61 35.05
CA ASP A 275 -4.46 9.81 34.66
C ASP A 275 -5.98 9.68 34.93
N ILE A 276 -6.57 8.50 34.66
CA ILE A 276 -7.97 8.18 35.00
C ILE A 276 -8.18 8.19 36.52
N ARG A 277 -7.25 7.58 37.28
CA ARG A 277 -7.33 7.41 38.74
C ARG A 277 -7.28 8.76 39.47
N SER A 278 -6.40 9.66 39.06
CA SER A 278 -6.26 11.00 39.65
C SER A 278 -7.20 12.04 39.03
N GLY A 279 -7.67 11.82 37.80
CA GLY A 279 -8.34 12.83 36.98
C GLY A 279 -7.41 13.93 36.47
N THR A 280 -6.09 13.68 36.39
CA THR A 280 -5.08 14.66 35.96
C THR A 280 -4.27 14.11 34.79
N LEU A 281 -4.22 14.84 33.68
CA LEU A 281 -3.52 14.44 32.45
C LEU A 281 -1.99 14.52 32.56
N ASP A 282 -1.26 13.49 32.11
CA ASP A 282 0.22 13.43 32.09
C ASP A 282 0.83 14.72 31.48
N ASN A 283 1.88 15.25 32.11
CA ASN A 283 2.59 16.46 31.69
C ASN A 283 3.29 16.31 30.33
N LYS A 284 3.50 15.08 29.82
CA LYS A 284 3.94 14.82 28.43
C LYS A 284 2.97 15.38 27.38
N ILE A 285 1.69 15.55 27.73
CA ILE A 285 0.69 16.12 26.83
C ILE A 285 0.76 17.64 26.92
N SER A 286 1.73 18.24 26.24
CA SER A 286 2.05 19.67 26.29
C SER A 286 1.11 20.58 25.49
N ASP A 287 0.40 20.05 24.48
CA ASP A 287 -0.50 20.84 23.62
C ASP A 287 -1.71 21.38 24.42
N PRO A 288 -1.88 22.71 24.55
CA PRO A 288 -2.90 23.29 25.41
C PRO A 288 -4.33 23.01 24.94
N PHE A 289 -4.56 22.87 23.62
CA PHE A 289 -5.88 22.57 23.07
C PHE A 289 -6.25 21.12 23.33
N VAL A 290 -5.28 20.20 23.22
CA VAL A 290 -5.45 18.80 23.62
C VAL A 290 -5.74 18.71 25.13
N ARG A 291 -4.98 19.41 25.98
CA ARG A 291 -5.24 19.42 27.43
C ARG A 291 -6.65 19.93 27.74
N GLU A 292 -7.06 21.06 27.16
CA GLU A 292 -8.40 21.62 27.39
C GLU A 292 -9.52 20.67 26.93
N ALA A 293 -9.36 20.04 25.77
CA ALA A 293 -10.35 19.10 25.24
C ALA A 293 -10.46 17.81 26.06
N VAL A 294 -9.33 17.22 26.48
CA VAL A 294 -9.31 16.01 27.32
C VAL A 294 -9.91 16.28 28.69
N MET A 295 -9.61 17.43 29.33
CA MET A 295 -10.13 17.77 30.66
C MET A 295 -11.66 18.01 30.70
N LYS A 296 -12.35 18.08 29.55
CA LYS A 296 -13.83 18.07 29.47
C LYS A 296 -14.40 16.66 29.65
N VAL A 297 -13.60 15.62 29.40
CA VAL A 297 -13.96 14.20 29.49
C VAL A 297 -13.36 13.55 30.75
N LEU A 298 -12.08 13.80 31.02
CA LEU A 298 -11.31 13.20 32.11
C LEU A 298 -11.84 13.66 33.48
N LYS A 299 -12.12 12.70 34.36
CA LYS A 299 -12.58 12.91 35.74
C LYS A 299 -11.94 11.81 36.63
N PRO A 300 -11.66 12.07 37.92
CA PRO A 300 -11.10 11.06 38.80
C PRO A 300 -12.04 9.85 38.93
N ASN A 301 -11.61 8.68 38.46
CA ASN A 301 -12.38 7.44 38.50
C ASN A 301 -11.46 6.24 38.79
N PRO A 302 -11.06 6.03 40.06
CA PRO A 302 -10.23 4.89 40.46
C PRO A 302 -10.82 3.54 40.03
N THR A 303 -12.14 3.35 40.13
CA THR A 303 -12.81 2.10 39.73
C THR A 303 -12.57 1.74 38.26
N LEU A 304 -12.61 2.73 37.35
CA LEU A 304 -12.30 2.52 35.94
C LEU A 304 -10.80 2.27 35.71
N ALA A 305 -9.93 3.00 36.42
CA ALA A 305 -8.49 2.80 36.32
C ALA A 305 -8.07 1.39 36.76
N ASP A 306 -8.58 0.93 37.91
CA ASP A 306 -8.31 -0.38 38.50
C ASP A 306 -8.89 -1.51 37.61
N PHE A 307 -10.03 -1.28 36.96
CA PHE A 307 -10.61 -2.17 35.96
C PHE A 307 -9.73 -2.30 34.70
N VAL A 308 -9.35 -1.18 34.07
CA VAL A 308 -8.51 -1.18 32.85
C VAL A 308 -7.13 -1.78 33.15
N GLU A 309 -6.54 -1.43 34.30
CA GLU A 309 -5.25 -2.00 34.74
C GLU A 309 -5.38 -3.52 34.98
N GLY A 310 -6.47 -3.97 35.62
CA GLY A 310 -6.77 -5.38 35.81
C GLY A 310 -7.05 -6.17 34.52
N GLU A 311 -7.50 -5.53 33.44
CA GLU A 311 -7.66 -6.16 32.12
C GLU A 311 -6.37 -6.20 31.30
N CYS A 312 -5.53 -5.17 31.40
CA CYS A 312 -4.24 -5.06 30.71
C CYS A 312 -3.13 -5.91 31.36
N LEU A 313 -3.13 -6.07 32.68
CA LEU A 313 -2.17 -6.91 33.41
C LEU A 313 -2.37 -8.43 33.20
N LYS A 314 -3.40 -8.85 32.46
CA LYS A 314 -3.61 -10.26 32.10
C LYS A 314 -2.60 -10.67 31.04
N GLY A 315 -1.87 -11.75 31.28
CA GLY A 315 -0.87 -12.31 30.35
C GLY A 315 -1.40 -12.82 29.00
N SER A 316 -2.67 -12.61 28.67
CA SER A 316 -3.22 -12.79 27.33
C SER A 316 -4.15 -11.65 26.94
N TRP A 317 -3.82 -11.01 25.82
CA TRP A 317 -4.58 -9.91 25.23
C TRP A 317 -5.64 -10.39 24.21
N LYS A 318 -5.86 -11.71 24.11
CA LYS A 318 -6.94 -12.26 23.27
C LYS A 318 -8.30 -11.72 23.74
N GLY A 319 -9.02 -11.03 22.85
CA GLY A 319 -10.28 -10.39 23.17
C GLY A 319 -10.18 -9.15 24.07
N ILE A 320 -9.03 -8.46 24.12
CA ILE A 320 -8.89 -7.22 24.91
C ILE A 320 -9.95 -6.17 24.55
N ILE A 321 -10.39 -6.12 23.27
CA ILE A 321 -11.38 -5.17 22.77
C ILE A 321 -12.73 -5.32 23.50
N PRO A 322 -13.44 -6.48 23.43
CA PRO A 322 -14.69 -6.66 24.18
C PRO A 322 -14.49 -6.81 25.69
N ARG A 323 -13.26 -6.91 26.21
CA ARG A 323 -13.02 -6.81 27.66
C ARG A 323 -13.04 -5.35 28.14
N ILE A 324 -12.32 -4.45 27.47
CA ILE A 324 -12.26 -3.03 27.86
C ILE A 324 -13.50 -2.25 27.40
N TRP A 325 -14.01 -2.56 26.20
CA TRP A 325 -15.17 -1.91 25.56
C TRP A 325 -16.30 -2.93 25.32
N PRO A 326 -17.00 -3.39 26.38
CA PRO A 326 -17.88 -4.56 26.32
C PRO A 326 -19.14 -4.39 25.47
N ASN A 327 -19.52 -3.16 25.13
CA ASN A 327 -20.67 -2.88 24.27
C ASN A 327 -20.31 -2.77 22.77
N THR A 328 -19.05 -3.03 22.41
CA THR A 328 -18.57 -3.01 21.01
C THR A 328 -19.26 -4.09 20.17
N LYS A 329 -19.95 -3.67 19.10
CA LYS A 329 -20.65 -4.56 18.16
C LYS A 329 -19.75 -5.02 17.01
N TYR A 330 -18.82 -4.18 16.56
CA TYR A 330 -17.92 -4.46 15.42
C TYR A 330 -16.64 -3.59 15.43
N VAL A 331 -15.67 -3.98 14.61
CA VAL A 331 -14.40 -3.26 14.37
C VAL A 331 -14.41 -2.68 12.95
N ASP A 332 -14.44 -1.36 12.79
CA ASP A 332 -14.48 -0.65 11.50
C ASP A 332 -13.05 -0.29 11.06
N VAL A 333 -12.52 -1.07 10.11
CA VAL A 333 -11.15 -0.96 9.58
C VAL A 333 -11.08 -1.53 8.17
N ILE A 334 -10.38 -0.86 7.26
CA ILE A 334 -10.07 -1.45 5.95
C ILE A 334 -9.10 -2.62 6.15
N VAL A 335 -9.58 -3.83 5.82
CA VAL A 335 -8.85 -5.11 5.74
C VAL A 335 -8.79 -5.69 4.32
N THR A 336 -9.26 -4.98 3.29
CA THR A 336 -9.14 -5.40 1.89
C THR A 336 -7.74 -5.17 1.32
N GLY A 337 -7.41 -5.92 0.26
CA GLY A 337 -6.08 -5.89 -0.38
C GLY A 337 -4.97 -6.22 0.62
N THR A 338 -3.90 -5.43 0.63
CA THR A 338 -2.73 -5.65 1.50
C THR A 338 -3.01 -5.56 3.00
N MET A 339 -4.18 -5.06 3.44
CA MET A 339 -4.56 -5.05 4.86
C MET A 339 -5.13 -6.38 5.36
N SER A 340 -5.38 -7.34 4.47
CA SER A 340 -5.92 -8.67 4.81
C SER A 340 -4.99 -9.48 5.71
N GLN A 341 -3.66 -9.25 5.63
CA GLN A 341 -2.67 -9.87 6.53
C GLN A 341 -2.98 -9.65 8.02
N TYR A 342 -3.68 -8.56 8.36
CA TYR A 342 -3.97 -8.19 9.74
C TYR A 342 -5.23 -8.83 10.30
N ILE A 343 -6.04 -9.53 9.50
CA ILE A 343 -7.28 -10.19 9.95
C ILE A 343 -7.02 -11.12 11.16
N PRO A 344 -6.04 -12.05 11.15
CA PRO A 344 -5.80 -12.93 12.30
C PRO A 344 -5.39 -12.19 13.59
N VAL A 345 -4.67 -11.06 13.45
CA VAL A 345 -4.25 -10.22 14.59
C VAL A 345 -5.44 -9.43 15.14
N LEU A 346 -6.32 -8.93 14.27
CA LEU A 346 -7.58 -8.31 14.66
C LEU A 346 -8.51 -9.31 15.35
N ASP A 347 -8.67 -10.53 14.80
CA ASP A 347 -9.48 -11.60 15.41
C ASP A 347 -8.94 -12.06 16.77
N TYR A 348 -7.62 -12.08 16.94
CA TYR A 348 -7.01 -12.28 18.25
C TYR A 348 -7.44 -11.19 19.24
N TYR A 349 -7.27 -9.91 18.91
CA TYR A 349 -7.62 -8.82 19.84
C TYR A 349 -9.15 -8.60 19.99
N SER A 350 -9.96 -8.95 18.99
CA SER A 350 -11.42 -8.80 18.96
C SER A 350 -12.16 -9.99 19.58
N ASN A 351 -11.55 -11.19 19.52
CA ASN A 351 -12.20 -12.46 19.83
C ASN A 351 -13.49 -12.69 19.02
N GLY A 352 -13.42 -12.43 17.70
CA GLY A 352 -14.50 -12.73 16.75
C GLY A 352 -15.63 -11.71 16.69
N LEU A 353 -15.37 -10.43 17.03
CA LEU A 353 -16.27 -9.34 16.62
C LEU A 353 -16.12 -9.12 15.11
N SER A 354 -17.24 -8.87 14.41
CA SER A 354 -17.24 -8.62 12.96
C SER A 354 -16.26 -7.50 12.59
N ILE A 355 -15.41 -7.77 11.59
CA ILE A 355 -14.50 -6.78 11.02
C ILE A 355 -15.16 -6.19 9.77
N VAL A 356 -15.36 -4.88 9.79
CA VAL A 356 -16.18 -4.15 8.81
C VAL A 356 -15.30 -3.31 7.90
N CYS A 357 -15.44 -3.53 6.59
CA CYS A 357 -14.93 -2.63 5.55
C CYS A 357 -16.07 -1.74 5.02
N THR A 358 -16.11 -0.47 5.45
CA THR A 358 -17.18 0.49 5.09
C THR A 358 -17.06 1.09 3.69
N MET A 359 -15.87 1.56 3.27
CA MET A 359 -15.71 2.41 2.08
C MET A 359 -14.48 2.11 1.22
N TYR A 360 -14.51 2.54 -0.04
CA TYR A 360 -13.40 2.52 -0.99
C TYR A 360 -13.20 3.92 -1.64
N ALA A 361 -12.00 4.48 -1.46
CA ALA A 361 -11.65 5.85 -1.83
C ALA A 361 -10.14 6.05 -1.95
N SER A 362 -9.72 7.16 -2.56
CA SER A 362 -8.33 7.57 -2.75
C SER A 362 -8.16 9.10 -2.57
N SER A 363 -6.97 9.65 -2.87
CA SER A 363 -6.75 11.11 -2.94
C SER A 363 -7.26 11.69 -4.27
N GLU A 364 -7.30 10.86 -5.31
CA GLU A 364 -7.72 11.11 -6.68
C GLU A 364 -9.24 11.28 -6.78
N CYS A 365 -9.99 10.38 -6.15
CA CYS A 365 -11.45 10.34 -6.13
C CYS A 365 -11.97 9.47 -4.96
N TYR A 366 -13.19 9.73 -4.49
CA TYR A 366 -13.91 8.86 -3.56
C TYR A 366 -14.88 7.98 -4.36
N PHE A 367 -14.74 6.66 -4.32
CA PHE A 367 -15.33 5.78 -5.33
C PHE A 367 -16.69 5.21 -4.92
N GLY A 368 -16.80 4.65 -3.71
CA GLY A 368 -17.99 3.90 -3.30
C GLY A 368 -17.94 3.33 -1.89
N LEU A 369 -18.97 2.54 -1.56
CA LEU A 369 -19.17 1.93 -0.24
C LEU A 369 -19.57 0.46 -0.33
N ASN A 370 -19.33 -0.29 0.73
CA ASN A 370 -19.83 -1.65 0.89
C ASN A 370 -21.31 -1.61 1.31
N LEU A 371 -22.19 -2.22 0.52
CA LEU A 371 -23.63 -2.30 0.80
C LEU A 371 -24.03 -3.51 1.66
N ASN A 372 -23.09 -4.41 1.96
CA ASN A 372 -23.21 -5.49 2.93
C ASN A 372 -22.03 -5.41 3.93
N PRO A 373 -22.02 -4.42 4.85
CA PRO A 373 -20.89 -4.18 5.74
C PRO A 373 -20.58 -5.31 6.73
N LEU A 374 -21.47 -6.29 6.92
CA LEU A 374 -21.26 -7.47 7.77
C LEU A 374 -20.92 -8.76 6.98
N CYS A 375 -20.55 -8.66 5.70
CA CYS A 375 -19.98 -9.80 4.98
C CYS A 375 -18.65 -10.26 5.60
N ASP A 376 -18.20 -11.46 5.25
CA ASP A 376 -16.85 -11.90 5.61
C ASP A 376 -15.79 -10.96 4.99
N PRO A 377 -14.66 -10.68 5.67
CA PRO A 377 -13.56 -9.86 5.12
C PRO A 377 -13.04 -10.30 3.73
N SER A 378 -13.15 -11.58 3.39
CA SER A 378 -12.78 -12.12 2.07
C SER A 378 -13.84 -11.91 0.98
N GLU A 379 -15.11 -11.69 1.35
CA GLU A 379 -16.24 -11.47 0.45
C GLU A 379 -16.49 -9.99 0.11
N VAL A 380 -15.79 -9.06 0.78
CA VAL A 380 -16.00 -7.61 0.67
C VAL A 380 -16.02 -7.15 -0.78
N SER A 381 -17.13 -6.50 -1.16
CA SER A 381 -17.29 -5.84 -2.45
C SER A 381 -17.85 -4.44 -2.29
N TYR A 382 -17.29 -3.50 -3.06
CA TYR A 382 -17.65 -2.09 -3.02
C TYR A 382 -18.52 -1.72 -4.22
N THR A 383 -19.68 -1.14 -3.96
CA THR A 383 -20.53 -0.55 -5.00
C THR A 383 -20.04 0.85 -5.30
N LEU A 384 -19.57 1.10 -6.52
CA LEU A 384 -19.21 2.45 -6.97
C LEU A 384 -20.47 3.32 -7.07
N ILE A 385 -20.41 4.54 -6.54
CA ILE A 385 -21.54 5.47 -6.54
C ILE A 385 -21.48 6.35 -7.80
N PRO A 386 -22.41 6.20 -8.76
CA PRO A 386 -22.25 6.77 -10.11
C PRO A 386 -22.22 8.29 -10.21
N THR A 387 -22.50 9.02 -9.13
CA THR A 387 -22.47 10.50 -9.04
C THR A 387 -21.11 11.08 -8.64
N MET A 388 -20.16 10.25 -8.21
CA MET A 388 -18.88 10.71 -7.65
C MET A 388 -17.89 11.19 -8.72
N ALA A 389 -17.79 10.45 -9.82
CA ALA A 389 -16.94 10.70 -10.98
C ALA A 389 -17.47 9.89 -12.17
N TYR A 390 -16.99 10.18 -13.38
CA TYR A 390 -17.20 9.28 -14.52
C TYR A 390 -16.14 8.17 -14.51
N PHE A 391 -16.59 6.92 -14.62
CA PHE A 391 -15.83 5.70 -14.38
C PHE A 391 -15.70 4.86 -15.66
N GLU A 392 -14.47 4.55 -16.03
CA GLU A 392 -14.12 3.68 -17.14
C GLU A 392 -13.22 2.53 -16.65
N PHE A 393 -13.21 1.41 -17.38
CA PHE A 393 -12.57 0.18 -16.94
C PHE A 393 -11.69 -0.41 -18.06
N PHE A 394 -10.40 -0.56 -17.79
CA PHE A 394 -9.43 -1.15 -18.72
C PHE A 394 -9.35 -2.66 -18.48
N PRO A 395 -9.78 -3.53 -19.42
CA PRO A 395 -9.77 -4.99 -19.20
C PRO A 395 -8.34 -5.54 -19.17
N LEU A 396 -8.03 -6.41 -18.22
CA LEU A 396 -6.68 -7.02 -18.13
C LEU A 396 -6.50 -8.23 -19.06
N HIS A 397 -7.43 -9.18 -19.02
CA HIS A 397 -7.44 -10.39 -19.85
C HIS A 397 -8.89 -10.82 -20.10
N GLU A 398 -9.33 -10.96 -21.36
CA GLU A 398 -10.67 -11.53 -21.61
C GLU A 398 -10.73 -13.00 -21.20
N ILE A 399 -11.69 -13.34 -20.32
CA ILE A 399 -11.93 -14.73 -19.89
C ILE A 399 -12.68 -15.50 -20.99
N ASN A 400 -11.97 -15.87 -22.06
CA ASN A 400 -12.38 -16.90 -23.04
C ASN A 400 -11.15 -17.54 -23.70
N GLY A 401 -11.09 -18.88 -23.68
CA GLY A 401 -9.90 -19.67 -24.04
C GLY A 401 -9.60 -19.81 -25.54
N HIS A 402 -9.61 -18.72 -26.29
CA HIS A 402 -9.20 -18.70 -27.70
C HIS A 402 -8.12 -17.64 -27.95
N SER A 403 -6.87 -18.12 -28.01
CA SER A 403 -5.72 -17.34 -28.48
C SER A 403 -5.79 -17.15 -30.01
N THR A 404 -6.68 -16.26 -30.45
CA THR A 404 -6.62 -15.68 -31.80
C THR A 404 -5.76 -14.42 -31.74
N ASP A 405 -4.55 -14.48 -32.28
CA ASP A 405 -3.58 -13.38 -32.36
C ASP A 405 -3.99 -12.28 -33.38
N SER A 406 -5.27 -11.89 -33.35
CA SER A 406 -5.92 -11.00 -34.31
C SER A 406 -6.89 -10.00 -33.68
N VAL A 407 -6.83 -9.82 -32.34
CA VAL A 407 -7.46 -8.67 -31.66
C VAL A 407 -6.54 -7.47 -31.81
N SER A 408 -7.04 -6.38 -32.38
CA SER A 408 -6.21 -5.22 -32.73
C SER A 408 -5.73 -4.44 -31.49
N HIS A 409 -4.73 -3.59 -31.65
CA HIS A 409 -4.34 -2.65 -30.59
C HIS A 409 -5.50 -1.68 -30.24
N GLU A 410 -6.28 -1.26 -31.23
CA GLU A 410 -7.43 -0.37 -31.06
C GLU A 410 -8.57 -1.03 -30.27
N GLU A 411 -8.74 -2.35 -30.37
CA GLU A 411 -9.72 -3.11 -29.58
C GLU A 411 -9.26 -3.29 -28.12
N LYS A 412 -7.96 -3.46 -27.88
CA LYS A 412 -7.37 -3.55 -26.52
C LYS A 412 -7.37 -2.22 -25.76
N GLU A 413 -7.49 -1.09 -26.46
CA GLU A 413 -7.63 0.25 -25.85
C GLU A 413 -9.09 0.64 -25.55
N ARG A 414 -10.08 -0.20 -25.90
CA ARG A 414 -11.50 0.14 -25.74
C ARG A 414 -11.96 -0.02 -24.29
N LEU A 415 -11.81 1.05 -23.51
CA LEU A 415 -12.33 1.16 -22.15
C LEU A 415 -13.86 0.92 -22.08
N VAL A 416 -14.24 0.06 -21.12
CA VAL A 416 -15.62 -0.34 -20.82
C VAL A 416 -16.25 0.68 -19.87
N ASP A 417 -17.54 0.98 -20.03
CA ASP A 417 -18.28 1.87 -19.12
C ASP A 417 -18.74 1.14 -17.85
N LEU A 418 -19.04 1.90 -16.78
CA LEU A 418 -19.48 1.36 -15.49
C LEU A 418 -20.62 0.32 -15.60
N ALA A 419 -21.60 0.53 -16.48
CA ALA A 419 -22.72 -0.39 -16.64
C ALA A 419 -22.42 -1.62 -17.54
N ASP A 420 -21.32 -1.57 -18.32
CA ASP A 420 -20.97 -2.59 -19.33
C ASP A 420 -19.96 -3.63 -18.82
N VAL A 421 -19.50 -3.53 -17.57
CA VAL A 421 -18.51 -4.46 -16.99
C VAL A 421 -19.07 -5.89 -16.86
N LYS A 422 -18.23 -6.90 -17.08
CA LYS A 422 -18.63 -8.32 -17.09
C LYS A 422 -18.42 -8.96 -15.72
N LEU A 423 -19.37 -9.76 -15.22
CA LEU A 423 -19.25 -10.48 -13.95
C LEU A 423 -18.00 -11.39 -13.94
N GLY A 424 -17.24 -11.39 -12.85
CA GLY A 424 -16.00 -12.17 -12.68
C GLY A 424 -14.79 -11.64 -13.46
N GLN A 425 -14.95 -10.68 -14.37
CA GLN A 425 -13.87 -10.07 -15.14
C GLN A 425 -13.07 -9.07 -14.28
N GLU A 426 -11.76 -9.04 -14.50
CA GLU A 426 -10.83 -8.12 -13.84
C GLU A 426 -10.45 -6.93 -14.74
N TYR A 427 -10.40 -5.75 -14.14
CA TYR A 427 -10.20 -4.46 -14.79
C TYR A 427 -9.28 -3.55 -13.96
N GLU A 428 -8.53 -2.68 -14.62
CA GLU A 428 -7.87 -1.52 -13.99
C GLU A 428 -8.81 -0.30 -14.02
N LEU A 429 -8.96 0.37 -12.88
CA LEU A 429 -9.86 1.53 -12.74
C LEU A 429 -9.31 2.79 -13.41
N VAL A 430 -10.16 3.43 -14.23
CA VAL A 430 -9.90 4.70 -14.90
C VAL A 430 -10.98 5.71 -14.49
N VAL A 431 -10.59 6.95 -14.17
CA VAL A 431 -11.51 7.99 -13.65
C VAL A 431 -11.44 9.30 -14.42
N THR A 432 -12.57 9.98 -14.48
CA THR A 432 -12.68 11.38 -14.91
C THR A 432 -13.40 12.19 -13.84
N THR A 433 -12.74 13.20 -13.28
CA THR A 433 -13.17 13.91 -12.05
C THR A 433 -13.48 15.38 -12.30
N TYR A 434 -14.25 16.00 -11.41
CA TYR A 434 -14.59 17.42 -11.48
C TYR A 434 -13.39 18.34 -11.26
N ALA A 435 -12.38 17.87 -10.53
CA ALA A 435 -11.10 18.56 -10.36
C ALA A 435 -10.17 18.54 -11.60
N GLY A 436 -10.55 17.87 -12.69
CA GLY A 436 -9.82 17.93 -13.96
C GLY A 436 -8.81 16.81 -14.21
N LEU A 437 -8.95 15.66 -13.53
CA LEU A 437 -8.34 14.42 -14.01
C LEU A 437 -9.25 13.86 -15.12
N TYR A 438 -8.68 13.52 -16.29
CA TYR A 438 -9.45 13.01 -17.43
C TYR A 438 -8.89 11.67 -17.89
N ARG A 439 -9.74 10.62 -17.89
CA ARG A 439 -9.36 9.23 -18.21
C ARG A 439 -8.07 8.79 -17.50
N TYR A 440 -7.96 9.18 -16.24
CA TYR A 440 -6.79 8.96 -15.40
C TYR A 440 -6.79 7.53 -14.85
N ARG A 441 -5.71 6.79 -15.10
CA ARG A 441 -5.48 5.45 -14.58
C ARG A 441 -5.09 5.51 -13.10
N VAL A 442 -6.01 5.08 -12.23
CA VAL A 442 -5.75 4.98 -10.78
C VAL A 442 -4.66 3.95 -10.48
N GLY A 443 -4.61 2.88 -11.29
CA GLY A 443 -3.74 1.73 -11.10
C GLY A 443 -4.30 0.70 -10.13
N ASP A 444 -5.46 0.92 -9.51
CA ASP A 444 -6.15 -0.09 -8.70
C ASP A 444 -6.81 -1.12 -9.62
N ILE A 445 -6.68 -2.42 -9.29
CA ILE A 445 -7.28 -3.55 -10.00
C ILE A 445 -8.50 -4.05 -9.24
N LEU A 446 -9.61 -4.21 -9.97
CA LEU A 446 -10.94 -4.52 -9.45
C LEU A 446 -11.53 -5.70 -10.22
N ARG A 447 -12.14 -6.65 -9.50
CA ARG A 447 -12.89 -7.78 -10.07
C ARG A 447 -14.38 -7.58 -9.83
N VAL A 448 -15.22 -7.71 -10.87
CA VAL A 448 -16.68 -7.59 -10.72
C VAL A 448 -17.21 -8.78 -9.91
N ALA A 449 -17.73 -8.50 -8.71
CA ALA A 449 -18.27 -9.49 -7.78
C ALA A 449 -19.79 -9.68 -7.94
N GLY A 450 -20.51 -8.64 -8.39
CA GLY A 450 -21.96 -8.63 -8.50
C GLY A 450 -22.48 -7.28 -8.97
N PHE A 451 -23.79 -7.05 -8.83
CA PHE A 451 -24.45 -5.79 -9.18
C PHE A 451 -25.52 -5.44 -8.13
N ARG A 452 -25.56 -4.17 -7.72
CA ARG A 452 -26.72 -3.59 -7.03
C ARG A 452 -27.53 -2.82 -8.07
N ASN A 453 -28.74 -3.30 -8.36
CA ASN A 453 -29.52 -2.82 -9.50
C ASN A 453 -28.68 -2.89 -10.80
N ASN A 454 -28.33 -1.73 -11.39
CA ASN A 454 -27.49 -1.64 -12.59
C ASN A 454 -26.06 -1.11 -12.29
N ALA A 455 -25.70 -0.88 -11.03
CA ALA A 455 -24.34 -0.49 -10.64
C ALA A 455 -23.52 -1.73 -10.23
N PRO A 456 -22.32 -1.94 -10.79
CA PRO A 456 -21.46 -3.06 -10.42
C PRO A 456 -20.92 -2.92 -9.00
N GLN A 457 -20.62 -4.07 -8.41
CA GLN A 457 -19.92 -4.23 -7.13
C GLN A 457 -18.59 -4.91 -7.39
N PHE A 458 -17.51 -4.41 -6.79
CA PHE A 458 -16.15 -4.90 -7.07
C PHE A 458 -15.44 -5.41 -5.82
N ASN A 459 -14.82 -6.60 -5.91
CA ASN A 459 -13.74 -6.93 -4.98
C ASN A 459 -12.51 -6.09 -5.35
N PHE A 460 -11.84 -5.51 -4.36
CA PHE A 460 -10.52 -4.92 -4.55
C PHE A 460 -9.49 -6.05 -4.66
N VAL A 461 -8.77 -6.11 -5.78
CA VAL A 461 -7.71 -7.11 -6.00
C VAL A 461 -6.37 -6.55 -5.49
N CYS A 462 -5.87 -5.48 -6.11
CA CYS A 462 -4.56 -4.90 -5.77
C CYS A 462 -4.36 -3.48 -6.30
N ARG A 463 -3.14 -2.93 -6.13
CA ARG A 463 -2.67 -1.79 -6.92
C ARG A 463 -1.49 -2.22 -7.80
N LYS A 464 -1.62 -1.97 -9.10
CA LYS A 464 -0.71 -2.39 -10.17
C LYS A 464 0.68 -1.76 -10.04
N ASN A 465 1.65 -2.54 -9.58
CA ASN A 465 3.08 -2.26 -9.66
C ASN A 465 3.88 -3.57 -9.74
N VAL A 466 4.99 -3.57 -10.48
CA VAL A 466 5.99 -4.66 -10.37
C VAL A 466 6.76 -4.46 -9.07
N VAL A 467 6.68 -5.44 -8.19
CA VAL A 467 7.27 -5.41 -6.84
C VAL A 467 8.68 -6.01 -6.87
N LEU A 468 8.89 -7.14 -7.54
CA LEU A 468 10.19 -7.77 -7.73
C LEU A 468 10.45 -8.14 -9.21
N SER A 469 11.72 -8.13 -9.60
CA SER A 469 12.23 -8.49 -10.92
C SER A 469 13.76 -8.65 -10.82
N ILE A 470 14.34 -9.69 -11.42
CA ILE A 470 15.79 -9.93 -11.48
C ILE A 470 16.30 -9.92 -12.93
N ASP A 471 15.59 -10.57 -13.83
CA ASP A 471 15.86 -10.68 -15.27
C ASP A 471 14.60 -10.31 -16.07
N SER A 472 13.91 -11.30 -16.63
CA SER A 472 12.68 -11.17 -17.40
C SER A 472 11.43 -11.46 -16.56
N ASP A 473 11.62 -11.99 -15.36
CA ASP A 473 10.59 -12.17 -14.34
C ASP A 473 10.04 -10.82 -13.85
N LYS A 474 8.74 -10.79 -13.58
CA LYS A 474 8.05 -9.65 -12.97
C LYS A 474 7.05 -10.25 -12.01
N THR A 475 7.27 -10.04 -10.72
CA THR A 475 6.34 -10.44 -9.66
C THR A 475 5.64 -9.19 -9.15
N ASP A 476 4.31 -9.18 -9.18
CA ASP A 476 3.51 -8.07 -8.64
C ASP A 476 3.14 -8.25 -7.15
N GLU A 477 2.36 -7.31 -6.61
CA GLU A 477 1.98 -7.30 -5.20
C GLU A 477 1.03 -8.45 -4.81
N VAL A 478 0.23 -8.98 -5.76
CA VAL A 478 -0.68 -10.12 -5.56
C VAL A 478 0.09 -11.42 -5.61
N GLU A 479 0.92 -11.61 -6.63
CA GLU A 479 1.73 -12.82 -6.77
C GLU A 479 2.65 -12.99 -5.56
N LEU A 480 3.30 -11.91 -5.11
CA LEU A 480 4.13 -11.94 -3.91
C LEU A 480 3.31 -12.20 -2.64
N GLN A 481 2.15 -11.54 -2.45
CA GLN A 481 1.32 -11.74 -1.25
C GLN A 481 0.78 -13.17 -1.17
N ASN A 482 0.29 -13.72 -2.28
CA ASN A 482 -0.25 -15.08 -2.34
C ASN A 482 0.85 -16.13 -2.12
N ALA A 483 2.03 -15.92 -2.71
CA ALA A 483 3.17 -16.80 -2.49
C ALA A 483 3.66 -16.75 -1.04
N VAL A 484 3.76 -15.55 -0.44
CA VAL A 484 4.12 -15.37 0.97
C VAL A 484 3.11 -16.02 1.91
N ASN A 485 1.80 -15.92 1.64
CA ASN A 485 0.77 -16.64 2.40
C ASN A 485 1.01 -18.17 2.31
N SER A 486 1.19 -18.71 1.09
CA SER A 486 1.47 -20.14 0.87
C SER A 486 2.70 -20.64 1.65
N GLY A 487 3.73 -19.79 1.78
CA GLY A 487 4.89 -20.08 2.62
C GLY A 487 4.57 -20.01 4.10
N SER A 488 3.89 -18.96 4.56
CA SER A 488 3.66 -18.68 5.98
C SER A 488 2.70 -19.66 6.66
N ASP A 489 1.83 -20.35 5.91
CA ASP A 489 0.97 -21.43 6.41
C ASP A 489 1.77 -22.54 7.14
N HIS A 490 3.01 -22.81 6.71
CA HIS A 490 3.91 -23.79 7.32
C HIS A 490 4.39 -23.40 8.73
N LEU A 491 4.24 -22.13 9.14
CA LEU A 491 4.57 -21.66 10.48
C LEU A 491 3.52 -22.08 11.52
N ALA A 492 2.27 -22.32 11.08
CA ALA A 492 1.13 -22.57 11.98
C ALA A 492 1.29 -23.85 12.81
N GLU A 493 1.92 -24.90 12.25
CA GLU A 493 2.20 -26.15 12.97
C GLU A 493 3.11 -25.94 14.19
N PHE A 494 3.93 -24.89 14.19
CA PHE A 494 4.86 -24.52 15.26
C PHE A 494 4.27 -23.48 16.23
N GLY A 495 2.97 -23.16 16.10
CA GLY A 495 2.32 -22.12 16.89
C GLY A 495 2.82 -20.70 16.57
N ALA A 496 3.45 -20.53 15.40
CA ALA A 496 4.03 -19.28 14.93
C ALA A 496 3.20 -18.66 13.79
N SER A 497 3.33 -17.35 13.63
CA SER A 497 2.60 -16.56 12.63
C SER A 497 3.50 -15.48 12.05
N LEU A 498 3.43 -15.27 10.73
CA LEU A 498 4.07 -14.13 10.10
C LEU A 498 3.36 -12.85 10.53
N THR A 499 4.05 -11.98 11.26
CA THR A 499 3.52 -10.71 11.76
C THR A 499 3.48 -9.67 10.64
N GLU A 500 4.58 -9.55 9.89
CA GLU A 500 4.80 -8.50 8.91
C GLU A 500 5.93 -8.91 7.95
N TYR A 501 5.92 -8.42 6.70
CA TYR A 501 6.98 -8.69 5.73
C TYR A 501 7.23 -7.57 4.70
N THR A 502 8.47 -7.55 4.18
CA THR A 502 8.89 -6.81 2.98
C THR A 502 9.81 -7.69 2.12
N SER A 503 10.20 -7.20 0.93
CA SER A 503 11.08 -7.88 0.00
C SER A 503 12.11 -6.96 -0.67
N TYR A 504 13.13 -7.57 -1.26
CA TYR A 504 14.18 -6.91 -2.03
C TYR A 504 14.64 -7.84 -3.16
N ALA A 505 14.95 -7.26 -4.33
CA ALA A 505 15.60 -7.96 -5.43
C ALA A 505 17.12 -7.80 -5.26
N ASP A 506 17.80 -8.85 -4.81
CA ASP A 506 19.22 -8.82 -4.47
C ASP A 506 20.08 -9.17 -5.68
N THR A 507 20.68 -8.14 -6.26
CA THR A 507 21.62 -8.24 -7.39
C THR A 507 23.08 -8.11 -6.94
N SER A 508 23.38 -8.33 -5.66
CA SER A 508 24.78 -8.37 -5.15
C SER A 508 25.49 -9.69 -5.45
N THR A 509 24.74 -10.73 -5.80
CA THR A 509 25.24 -12.01 -6.30
C THR A 509 24.71 -12.29 -7.71
N ILE A 510 25.32 -13.26 -8.42
CA ILE A 510 24.95 -13.62 -9.80
C ILE A 510 24.81 -15.16 -9.86
N PRO A 511 23.67 -15.71 -10.29
CA PRO A 511 22.41 -15.00 -10.59
C PRO A 511 21.83 -14.32 -9.34
N GLY A 512 21.18 -13.17 -9.53
CA GLY A 512 20.52 -12.44 -8.44
C GLY A 512 19.27 -13.17 -7.96
N HIS A 513 18.78 -12.86 -6.76
CA HIS A 513 17.70 -13.61 -6.12
C HIS A 513 16.69 -12.72 -5.38
N TYR A 514 15.54 -13.31 -5.03
CA TYR A 514 14.54 -12.64 -4.20
C TYR A 514 14.91 -12.83 -2.72
N VAL A 515 14.94 -11.73 -1.97
CA VAL A 515 15.11 -11.71 -0.52
C VAL A 515 13.82 -11.28 0.12
N LEU A 516 13.31 -12.06 1.08
CA LEU A 516 12.15 -11.71 1.90
C LEU A 516 12.59 -11.47 3.34
N TYR A 517 12.10 -10.39 3.94
CA TYR A 517 12.33 -10.08 5.36
C TYR A 517 11.04 -10.38 6.13
N TRP A 518 11.09 -11.30 7.09
CA TRP A 518 9.95 -11.82 7.83
C TRP A 518 10.09 -11.54 9.33
N GLU A 519 9.12 -10.86 9.94
CA GLU A 519 9.01 -10.75 11.39
C GLU A 519 7.96 -11.73 11.89
N ILE A 520 8.28 -12.55 12.90
CA ILE A 520 7.52 -13.76 13.24
C ILE A 520 7.13 -13.75 14.72
N SER A 521 5.82 -13.79 14.96
CA SER A 521 5.24 -13.95 16.30
C SER A 521 5.11 -15.43 16.66
N THR A 522 5.34 -15.76 17.93
CA THR A 522 5.21 -17.11 18.49
C THR A 522 4.26 -17.09 19.68
N ASN A 523 3.20 -17.90 19.66
CA ASN A 523 2.06 -17.75 20.57
C ASN A 523 2.27 -18.26 22.03
N ASN A 524 3.50 -18.54 22.46
CA ASN A 524 3.77 -19.07 23.80
C ASN A 524 5.09 -18.55 24.41
N ASN A 525 5.00 -17.92 25.59
CA ASN A 525 6.14 -17.61 26.46
C ASN A 525 6.77 -18.86 27.14
N ASN A 526 6.36 -20.07 26.76
CA ASN A 526 6.61 -21.33 27.49
C ASN A 526 7.01 -22.51 26.58
N VAL A 527 7.40 -22.28 25.31
CA VAL A 527 7.78 -23.35 24.37
C VAL A 527 9.13 -23.04 23.71
N GLU A 528 10.20 -23.65 24.22
CA GLU A 528 11.59 -23.47 23.75
C GLU A 528 11.94 -24.29 22.48
N THR A 529 10.97 -24.63 21.63
CA THR A 529 11.26 -25.28 20.33
C THR A 529 11.40 -24.22 19.24
N PRO A 530 12.63 -23.80 18.86
CA PRO A 530 12.80 -22.90 17.72
C PRO A 530 12.32 -23.57 16.43
N ILE A 531 11.76 -22.78 15.52
CA ILE A 531 11.30 -23.23 14.20
C ILE A 531 12.52 -23.81 13.46
N PRO A 532 12.51 -25.11 13.09
CA PRO A 532 13.66 -25.73 12.43
C PRO A 532 14.00 -25.07 11.09
N SER A 533 15.29 -24.96 10.75
CA SER A 533 15.73 -24.35 9.49
C SER A 533 15.20 -25.06 8.23
N SER A 534 14.79 -26.33 8.34
CA SER A 534 14.07 -27.03 7.27
C SER A 534 12.73 -26.38 6.95
N VAL A 535 11.96 -25.97 7.96
CA VAL A 535 10.64 -25.32 7.77
C VAL A 535 10.80 -24.04 6.98
N PHE A 536 11.85 -23.25 7.24
CA PHE A 536 12.14 -22.06 6.43
C PHE A 536 12.57 -22.39 4.99
N SER A 537 13.23 -23.53 4.75
CA SER A 537 13.49 -24.03 3.40
C SER A 537 12.20 -24.49 2.71
N ASP A 538 11.27 -25.11 3.43
CA ASP A 538 9.95 -25.51 2.95
C ASP A 538 9.08 -24.27 2.63
N CYS A 539 9.10 -23.24 3.50
CA CYS A 539 8.52 -21.91 3.23
C CYS A 539 9.09 -21.30 1.94
N CYS A 540 10.42 -21.28 1.78
CA CYS A 540 11.06 -20.78 0.55
C CYS A 540 10.57 -21.55 -0.68
N PHE A 541 10.52 -22.88 -0.60
CA PHE A 541 10.07 -23.73 -1.71
C PHE A 541 8.59 -23.49 -2.05
N ALA A 542 7.71 -23.39 -1.06
CA ALA A 542 6.29 -23.10 -1.27
C ALA A 542 6.09 -21.74 -1.95
N ILE A 543 6.86 -20.72 -1.56
CA ILE A 543 6.88 -19.41 -2.23
C ILE A 543 7.38 -19.55 -3.68
N GLU A 544 8.51 -20.23 -3.91
CA GLU A 544 9.03 -20.47 -5.28
C GLU A 544 8.03 -21.22 -6.17
N GLN A 545 7.23 -22.15 -5.63
CA GLN A 545 6.18 -22.85 -6.38
C GLN A 545 4.96 -21.99 -6.71
N SER A 546 4.54 -21.12 -5.78
CA SER A 546 3.40 -20.21 -5.97
C SER A 546 3.71 -19.00 -6.87
N LEU A 547 4.98 -18.69 -7.12
CA LEU A 547 5.38 -17.64 -8.06
C LEU A 547 5.14 -18.02 -9.54
N ASN A 548 5.15 -17.03 -10.42
CA ASN A 548 4.74 -17.20 -11.82
C ASN A 548 5.70 -18.07 -12.66
N SER A 549 5.24 -18.46 -13.85
CA SER A 549 5.97 -19.38 -14.73
C SER A 549 7.30 -18.81 -15.23
N VAL A 550 7.44 -17.48 -15.36
CA VAL A 550 8.70 -16.85 -15.79
C VAL A 550 9.73 -16.90 -14.67
N TYR A 551 9.32 -16.59 -13.44
CA TYR A 551 10.17 -16.75 -12.26
C TYR A 551 10.64 -18.21 -12.11
N ARG A 552 9.71 -19.18 -12.14
CA ARG A 552 10.06 -20.60 -12.04
C ARG A 552 10.90 -21.12 -13.19
N GLN A 553 10.71 -20.61 -14.41
CA GLN A 553 11.59 -20.91 -15.54
C GLN A 553 13.01 -20.38 -15.28
N GLY A 554 13.15 -19.12 -14.84
CA GLY A 554 14.44 -18.52 -14.52
C GLY A 554 15.20 -19.22 -13.38
N ARG A 555 14.46 -19.75 -12.40
CA ARG A 555 14.98 -20.61 -11.32
C ARG A 555 15.46 -22.00 -11.80
N VAL A 556 14.93 -22.50 -12.90
CA VAL A 556 15.32 -23.80 -13.53
C VAL A 556 16.39 -23.62 -14.61
N SER A 557 16.52 -22.43 -15.19
CA SER A 557 17.56 -22.09 -16.17
C SER A 557 18.73 -21.28 -15.58
N ASP A 558 18.88 -21.27 -14.25
CA ASP A 558 19.93 -20.56 -13.49
C ASP A 558 20.11 -19.06 -13.82
N SER A 559 19.06 -18.38 -14.33
CA SER A 559 19.05 -16.92 -14.46
C SER A 559 18.57 -16.20 -13.20
N ILE A 560 17.91 -16.92 -12.29
CA ILE A 560 17.47 -16.42 -10.98
C ILE A 560 17.99 -17.37 -9.88
N GLY A 561 18.64 -16.82 -8.87
CA GLY A 561 19.15 -17.54 -7.70
C GLY A 561 18.04 -17.94 -6.71
N PRO A 562 18.34 -18.83 -5.74
CA PRO A 562 17.38 -19.34 -4.77
C PRO A 562 16.82 -18.25 -3.86
N LEU A 563 15.50 -18.29 -3.62
CA LEU A 563 14.82 -17.37 -2.73
C LEU A 563 15.35 -17.51 -1.29
N GLU A 564 15.60 -16.38 -0.64
CA GLU A 564 16.19 -16.30 0.71
C GLU A 564 15.21 -15.62 1.67
N ILE A 565 14.79 -16.33 2.72
CA ILE A 565 14.06 -15.73 3.85
C ILE A 565 15.08 -15.30 4.92
N LYS A 566 14.95 -14.04 5.36
CA LYS A 566 15.71 -13.43 6.46
C LYS A 566 14.74 -13.10 7.59
N VAL A 567 14.84 -13.83 8.69
CA VAL A 567 14.02 -13.56 9.89
C VAL A 567 14.63 -12.37 10.64
N VAL A 568 13.81 -11.38 10.97
CA VAL A 568 14.22 -10.16 11.69
C VAL A 568 13.75 -10.19 13.16
N GLU A 569 14.31 -9.30 13.99
CA GLU A 569 13.85 -9.13 15.38
C GLU A 569 12.39 -8.66 15.44
N ASN A 570 11.66 -9.01 16.51
CA ASN A 570 10.34 -8.42 16.76
C ASN A 570 10.45 -6.91 17.04
N GLY A 571 9.50 -6.13 16.51
CA GLY A 571 9.55 -4.67 16.48
C GLY A 571 10.52 -4.11 15.42
N THR A 572 10.96 -4.91 14.44
CA THR A 572 11.77 -4.41 13.32
C THR A 572 10.92 -3.63 12.33
N PHE A 573 9.70 -4.06 12.04
CA PHE A 573 8.80 -3.30 11.19
C PHE A 573 8.25 -2.05 11.87
N ASP A 574 8.16 -2.01 13.21
CA ASP A 574 7.93 -0.77 13.96
C ASP A 574 9.11 0.22 13.76
N LYS A 575 10.36 -0.23 13.92
CA LYS A 575 11.56 0.59 13.62
C LYS A 575 11.56 1.09 12.16
N LEU A 576 11.14 0.28 11.20
CA LEU A 576 11.04 0.64 9.78
C LEU A 576 9.90 1.65 9.51
N MET A 577 8.77 1.52 10.22
CA MET A 577 7.68 2.49 10.20
C MET A 577 8.16 3.82 10.77
N ASP A 578 8.77 3.83 11.97
CA ASP A 578 9.28 5.05 12.61
C ASP A 578 10.34 5.75 11.75
N PHE A 579 11.27 5.00 11.15
CA PHE A 579 12.20 5.55 10.16
C PHE A 579 11.44 6.24 9.00
N ALA A 580 10.46 5.57 8.40
CA ALA A 580 9.67 6.17 7.33
C ALA A 580 8.90 7.43 7.79
N LEU A 581 8.39 7.46 9.03
CA LEU A 581 7.74 8.64 9.61
C LEU A 581 8.70 9.82 9.77
N THR A 582 9.95 9.59 10.19
CA THR A 582 10.98 10.64 10.21
C THR A 582 11.33 11.16 8.81
N GLN A 583 11.24 10.31 7.79
CA GLN A 583 11.33 10.70 6.37
C GLN A 583 10.01 11.29 5.81
N GLY A 584 9.07 11.71 6.66
CA GLY A 584 7.83 12.37 6.25
C GLY A 584 6.74 11.44 5.70
N ALA A 585 6.83 10.13 5.91
CA ALA A 585 5.71 9.20 5.64
C ALA A 585 4.51 9.48 6.56
N SER A 586 3.36 8.90 6.24
CA SER A 586 2.09 9.22 6.90
C SER A 586 1.59 8.08 7.79
N ILE A 587 1.49 8.28 9.11
CA ILE A 587 1.03 7.26 10.08
C ILE A 587 -0.35 6.62 9.76
N ASN A 588 -1.15 7.24 8.88
CA ASN A 588 -2.48 6.80 8.45
C ASN A 588 -2.54 6.36 6.98
N GLN A 589 -1.43 6.41 6.25
CA GLN A 589 -1.29 5.86 4.89
C GLN A 589 -0.11 4.88 4.81
N TYR A 590 0.68 4.74 5.87
CA TYR A 590 1.77 3.79 5.98
C TYR A 590 1.19 2.37 5.90
N LYS A 591 1.62 1.69 4.86
CA LYS A 591 1.60 0.24 4.73
C LYS A 591 3.05 -0.17 4.63
N THR A 592 3.44 -1.30 5.22
CA THR A 592 4.77 -1.86 5.02
C THR A 592 5.03 -2.00 3.52
N PRO A 593 6.06 -1.35 2.96
CA PRO A 593 6.30 -1.39 1.52
C PRO A 593 6.64 -2.82 1.12
N ARG A 594 5.88 -3.44 0.20
CA ARG A 594 6.09 -4.85 -0.17
C ARG A 594 7.41 -5.12 -0.88
N CYS A 595 8.01 -4.11 -1.50
CA CYS A 595 9.44 -4.09 -1.85
C CYS A 595 10.09 -2.79 -1.37
N VAL A 596 11.29 -2.89 -0.80
CA VAL A 596 12.20 -1.76 -0.55
C VAL A 596 13.28 -1.68 -1.63
N LYS A 597 13.51 -0.48 -2.19
CA LYS A 597 14.52 -0.23 -3.25
C LYS A 597 15.74 0.57 -2.79
N LEU A 598 15.73 1.10 -1.56
CA LEU A 598 16.78 1.96 -1.01
C LEU A 598 17.65 1.22 0.01
N ARG A 599 18.96 1.22 -0.19
CA ARG A 599 19.94 0.67 0.77
C ARG A 599 19.83 1.28 2.17
N VAL A 600 19.42 2.55 2.28
CA VAL A 600 19.22 3.23 3.57
C VAL A 600 18.12 2.57 4.40
N SER A 601 17.02 2.14 3.77
CA SER A 601 15.94 1.40 4.44
C SER A 601 16.36 0.00 4.88
N LEU A 602 17.32 -0.62 4.18
CA LEU A 602 17.89 -1.92 4.56
C LEU A 602 18.90 -1.82 5.70
N LEU A 603 19.58 -0.67 5.86
CA LEU A 603 20.51 -0.40 6.97
C LEU A 603 19.81 -0.20 8.33
N ALA A 604 18.50 0.08 8.33
CA ALA A 604 17.67 0.06 9.54
C ALA A 604 17.27 -1.36 9.99
N LEU A 605 17.66 -2.40 9.22
CA LEU A 605 17.44 -3.83 9.44
C LEU A 605 18.31 -4.48 10.54
N PRO A 606 17.92 -4.67 11.83
CA PRO A 606 18.72 -5.50 12.74
C PRO A 606 18.61 -6.99 12.35
N PHE A 607 19.76 -7.61 12.10
CA PHE A 607 19.84 -9.00 11.63
C PHE A 607 20.02 -10.00 12.77
N LEU A 608 19.05 -10.89 12.95
CA LEU A 608 19.29 -12.18 13.61
C LEU A 608 19.95 -13.14 12.60
N GLY A 609 20.98 -13.86 13.04
CA GLY A 609 21.95 -14.56 12.18
C GLY A 609 21.48 -15.87 11.52
N HIS A 610 20.24 -15.94 11.01
CA HIS A 610 19.71 -17.14 10.35
C HIS A 610 19.43 -16.88 8.86
N ARG A 611 20.34 -17.36 8.00
CA ARG A 611 20.08 -17.52 6.56
C ARG A 611 19.46 -18.89 6.30
N CYS A 612 18.32 -18.92 5.62
CA CYS A 612 17.74 -20.15 5.08
C CYS A 612 17.57 -20.01 3.57
N THR A 613 17.99 -21.04 2.84
CA THR A 613 17.81 -21.17 1.39
C THR A 613 17.36 -22.61 1.09
N PRO A 614 16.54 -22.84 0.05
CA PRO A 614 16.15 -24.20 -0.34
C PRO A 614 17.38 -24.97 -0.87
N PRO A 615 17.43 -26.31 -0.66
CA PRO A 615 18.49 -27.13 -1.25
C PRO A 615 18.44 -27.07 -2.78
N SER A 616 19.60 -27.00 -3.43
CA SER A 616 19.68 -27.00 -4.89
C SER A 616 19.08 -28.28 -5.49
N ALA A 617 18.36 -28.14 -6.60
CA ALA A 617 17.75 -29.27 -7.29
C ALA A 617 18.82 -30.31 -7.68
N PRO A 618 18.56 -31.63 -7.50
CA PRO A 618 19.56 -32.66 -7.69
C PRO A 618 20.01 -32.73 -9.15
N THR A 619 21.22 -32.26 -9.42
CA THR A 619 21.85 -32.36 -10.74
C THR A 619 21.94 -33.83 -11.14
N ILE A 620 21.36 -34.19 -12.30
CA ILE A 620 21.43 -35.56 -12.83
C ILE A 620 22.83 -35.80 -13.42
N GLY A 621 23.79 -36.00 -12.53
CA GLY A 621 25.18 -36.27 -12.87
C GLY A 621 25.35 -37.71 -13.35
N PHE A 622 25.65 -37.87 -14.64
CA PHE A 622 26.10 -39.15 -15.22
C PHE A 622 27.50 -39.52 -14.70
N PHE A 623 27.56 -40.10 -13.50
CA PHE A 623 28.79 -40.64 -12.93
C PHE A 623 29.20 -41.95 -13.62
N PHE A 624 30.17 -41.87 -14.54
CA PHE A 624 31.03 -43.00 -14.85
C PHE A 624 31.99 -43.25 -13.68
N SER A 625 31.75 -44.29 -12.90
CA SER A 625 32.70 -44.77 -11.90
C SER A 625 33.62 -45.87 -12.47
N PRO A 626 34.91 -45.92 -12.09
CA PRO A 626 35.76 -47.07 -12.36
C PRO A 626 35.43 -48.21 -11.38
N PHE A 627 35.41 -49.44 -11.89
CA PHE A 627 35.21 -50.65 -11.07
C PHE A 627 36.29 -50.80 -9.98
N PRO A 628 35.89 -51.30 -8.80
CA PRO A 628 36.52 -52.52 -8.29
C PRO A 628 35.53 -53.67 -8.08
N PHE A 629 36.07 -54.89 -7.98
CA PHE A 629 35.33 -56.15 -7.94
C PHE A 629 34.42 -56.30 -6.71
N LEU A 630 33.21 -56.80 -6.93
CA LEU A 630 32.39 -57.41 -5.88
C LEU A 630 32.54 -58.94 -5.94
N ALA A 631 32.93 -59.57 -4.84
CA ALA A 631 32.94 -61.03 -4.71
C ALA A 631 31.55 -61.53 -4.32
N ILE A 632 30.93 -62.37 -5.15
CA ILE A 632 29.65 -63.03 -4.86
C ILE A 632 29.90 -64.51 -4.59
N ALA A 633 29.63 -64.96 -3.37
CA ALA A 633 29.61 -66.38 -3.03
C ALA A 633 28.24 -66.98 -3.38
N VAL A 634 28.19 -67.81 -4.42
CA VAL A 634 26.99 -68.61 -4.76
C VAL A 634 27.20 -70.05 -4.28
N HIS A 635 26.24 -70.56 -3.52
CA HIS A 635 26.05 -71.99 -3.31
C HIS A 635 24.83 -72.46 -4.10
N LEU A 636 24.99 -73.48 -4.96
CA LEU A 636 24.12 -74.66 -5.02
C LEU A 636 24.67 -75.70 -6.03
N HIS A 637 24.01 -76.86 -6.10
CA HIS A 637 24.58 -78.11 -6.59
C HIS A 637 24.84 -78.23 -8.10
N GLN A 638 25.79 -79.13 -8.41
CA GLN A 638 26.16 -79.70 -9.70
C GLN A 638 25.85 -81.22 -9.71
N PRO A 639 25.87 -81.95 -10.87
CA PRO A 639 25.63 -81.49 -12.25
C PRO A 639 25.02 -82.52 -13.26
N GLN A 640 24.76 -82.05 -14.51
CA GLN A 640 24.90 -82.77 -15.82
C GLN A 640 23.89 -83.91 -16.21
N PRO A 641 23.79 -84.35 -17.51
CA PRO A 641 24.60 -83.96 -18.69
C PRO A 641 23.89 -83.64 -20.04
N SER A 642 24.39 -82.60 -20.76
CA SER A 642 24.66 -82.54 -22.24
C SER A 642 23.53 -82.70 -23.32
N PRO A 643 23.72 -82.30 -24.61
CA PRO A 643 24.47 -81.17 -25.19
C PRO A 643 23.58 -80.32 -26.20
N PRO A 644 23.94 -79.88 -27.44
CA PRO A 644 23.89 -78.43 -27.76
C PRO A 644 23.16 -78.02 -29.08
N LEU A 645 22.97 -76.70 -29.30
CA LEU A 645 22.87 -76.05 -30.63
C LEU A 645 22.99 -74.50 -30.53
N ALA A 646 23.18 -73.79 -31.65
CA ALA A 646 23.47 -72.35 -31.73
C ALA A 646 22.81 -71.68 -32.96
N PHE A 647 22.77 -70.34 -33.04
CA PHE A 647 22.66 -69.55 -34.31
C PHE A 647 23.03 -68.05 -34.14
N HIS A 648 23.05 -67.28 -35.24
CA HIS A 648 23.79 -65.99 -35.39
C HIS A 648 23.06 -64.97 -36.33
N LEU A 649 23.27 -63.65 -36.10
CA LEU A 649 23.30 -62.50 -37.05
C LEU A 649 22.02 -61.93 -37.75
N HIS A 650 21.73 -60.62 -37.49
CA HIS A 650 21.78 -59.41 -38.38
C HIS A 650 21.55 -59.48 -39.92
N PRO A 651 21.35 -58.34 -40.67
CA PRO A 651 20.71 -57.01 -40.39
C PRO A 651 19.94 -56.38 -41.63
N SER A 652 19.78 -55.04 -41.71
CA SER A 652 19.63 -54.16 -42.93
C SER A 652 18.23 -54.01 -43.62
N ASP A 653 17.87 -52.96 -44.42
CA ASP A 653 18.59 -51.74 -44.86
C ASP A 653 17.75 -50.53 -45.42
N LEU A 654 18.36 -49.31 -45.36
CA LEU A 654 18.43 -48.14 -46.30
C LEU A 654 17.29 -47.25 -46.93
N SER A 655 17.72 -46.00 -47.23
CA SER A 655 17.26 -44.97 -48.24
C SER A 655 16.09 -44.02 -47.86
N HIS A 656 15.98 -42.73 -48.28
CA HIS A 656 16.79 -41.77 -49.10
C HIS A 656 16.22 -40.30 -48.91
N GLN A 657 16.72 -39.14 -49.39
CA GLN A 657 17.91 -38.71 -50.18
C GLN A 657 18.40 -37.26 -49.79
N THR A 658 18.45 -36.23 -50.67
CA THR A 658 19.26 -34.98 -50.51
C THR A 658 18.82 -33.72 -51.31
N ARG A 659 19.26 -32.50 -50.90
CA ARG A 659 19.78 -31.42 -51.81
C ARG A 659 20.68 -30.38 -51.08
N TYR A 660 21.44 -29.57 -51.83
CA TYR A 660 22.68 -28.86 -51.41
C TYR A 660 22.79 -27.39 -51.88
N ARG A 661 23.55 -26.55 -51.15
CA ARG A 661 24.42 -25.45 -51.67
C ARG A 661 25.45 -24.97 -50.62
N ASN A 662 26.47 -24.21 -51.03
CA ASN A 662 27.78 -24.12 -50.34
C ASN A 662 28.21 -22.67 -49.98
N ASP A 663 28.83 -22.49 -48.79
CA ASP A 663 30.21 -22.00 -48.47
C ASP A 663 30.97 -21.03 -49.41
N PRO A 664 31.90 -20.15 -48.90
CA PRO A 664 32.89 -20.52 -47.86
C PRO A 664 33.34 -19.47 -46.81
N PHE A 665 34.05 -19.95 -45.78
CA PHE A 665 34.89 -19.20 -44.80
C PHE A 665 36.27 -18.78 -45.36
N PRO A 666 36.98 -17.87 -44.67
CA PRO A 666 38.38 -18.18 -44.34
C PRO A 666 38.89 -17.73 -42.94
N ALA A 667 39.88 -18.49 -42.44
CA ALA A 667 41.00 -18.13 -41.55
C ALA A 667 40.76 -17.59 -40.11
N LEU A 668 41.28 -18.34 -39.12
CA LEU A 668 41.73 -17.76 -37.85
C LEU A 668 43.03 -16.98 -38.04
N HIS A 669 43.24 -15.94 -37.24
CA HIS A 669 44.57 -15.42 -36.93
C HIS A 669 44.74 -15.27 -35.41
N LEU A 670 45.67 -16.03 -34.83
CA LEU A 670 46.13 -15.83 -33.46
C LEU A 670 47.11 -14.65 -33.43
N GLN A 671 46.80 -13.62 -32.64
CA GLN A 671 47.79 -12.68 -32.11
C GLN A 671 47.55 -12.46 -30.62
N SER A 672 48.63 -12.55 -29.85
CA SER A 672 48.65 -12.32 -28.41
C SER A 672 48.55 -10.83 -28.09
N ILE A 673 47.57 -10.44 -27.26
CA ILE A 673 47.56 -9.11 -26.62
C ILE A 673 47.69 -9.31 -25.11
N THR A 674 48.84 -8.92 -24.59
CA THR A 674 49.14 -8.92 -23.15
C THR A 674 48.44 -7.73 -22.50
N ILE A 675 47.46 -7.97 -21.62
CA ILE A 675 46.82 -6.91 -20.82
C ILE A 675 47.61 -6.75 -19.51
N PRO A 676 48.14 -5.55 -19.20
CA PRO A 676 48.88 -5.33 -17.96
C PRO A 676 47.92 -5.22 -16.76
N ILE A 677 48.15 -6.04 -15.74
CA ILE A 677 47.46 -5.93 -14.44
C ILE A 677 48.25 -4.95 -13.56
N PRO A 678 47.67 -3.81 -13.14
CA PRO A 678 48.33 -2.90 -12.19
C PRO A 678 48.24 -3.46 -10.77
N VAL A 679 49.29 -4.16 -10.33
CA VAL A 679 49.41 -4.65 -8.94
C VAL A 679 49.80 -3.49 -8.03
N PHE A 680 48.84 -2.91 -7.31
CA PHE A 680 49.09 -1.92 -6.27
C PHE A 680 49.57 -2.57 -4.97
N VAL A 681 50.89 -2.64 -4.78
CA VAL A 681 51.50 -3.05 -3.51
C VAL A 681 51.49 -1.89 -2.53
N TRP A 682 50.66 -1.97 -1.49
CA TRP A 682 50.75 -1.06 -0.33
C TRP A 682 51.85 -1.54 0.62
N GLY A 683 53.00 -0.87 0.59
CA GLY A 683 54.11 -1.12 1.51
C GLY A 683 54.03 -0.22 2.75
N PHE A 684 53.74 -0.81 3.91
CA PHE A 684 53.75 -0.09 5.19
C PHE A 684 55.20 0.12 5.70
N TYR A 685 55.55 1.37 6.00
CA TYR A 685 56.77 1.71 6.75
C TYR A 685 56.41 2.11 8.18
N VAL A 686 56.84 1.31 9.16
CA VAL A 686 56.72 1.64 10.59
C VAL A 686 57.92 2.48 11.02
N VAL A 687 57.70 3.77 11.29
CA VAL A 687 58.71 4.64 11.91
C VAL A 687 58.43 4.74 13.41
N GLN A 688 59.12 3.93 14.20
CA GLN A 688 58.99 3.93 15.66
C GLN A 688 59.81 5.07 16.28
N SER A 689 59.15 6.07 16.83
CA SER A 689 59.76 7.12 17.67
C SER A 689 59.38 6.94 19.14
N ARG A 690 60.23 7.39 20.06
CA ARG A 690 60.12 7.14 21.52
C ARG A 690 59.76 8.39 22.31
N SER A 691 59.20 8.14 23.49
CA SER A 691 59.16 8.99 24.70
C SER A 691 58.15 10.15 24.74
N GLY A 692 57.69 10.48 25.94
CA GLY A 692 56.96 11.72 26.23
C GLY A 692 55.61 11.52 26.91
N SER A 693 55.62 11.74 28.22
CA SER A 693 54.48 11.87 29.13
C SER A 693 53.36 12.83 28.68
N GLU A 694 52.12 12.42 29.03
CA GLU A 694 51.02 13.27 29.52
C GLU A 694 50.19 14.13 28.54
N THR A 695 49.00 14.47 29.04
CA THR A 695 47.84 15.13 28.41
C THR A 695 48.09 16.57 27.97
N ILE A 696 47.31 17.07 26.97
CA ILE A 696 46.35 18.18 27.15
C ILE A 696 45.52 18.47 25.86
N GLU A 697 44.28 18.95 26.08
CA GLU A 697 43.34 19.71 25.21
C GLU A 697 43.22 19.45 23.67
N CYS A 698 41.96 19.27 23.24
CA CYS A 698 41.55 19.38 21.83
C CYS A 698 41.39 20.86 21.41
N GLY A 699 42.50 21.54 21.10
CA GLY A 699 42.49 22.89 20.53
C GLY A 699 42.15 22.89 19.04
N VAL A 700 41.10 23.63 18.64
CA VAL A 700 40.72 23.78 17.22
C VAL A 700 41.70 24.70 16.48
N CYS A 701 42.43 24.16 15.50
CA CYS A 701 43.25 24.95 14.57
C CYS A 701 42.71 24.89 13.13
N GLN A 702 42.19 26.01 12.64
CA GLN A 702 41.74 26.17 11.26
C GLN A 702 42.93 26.34 10.29
N HIS A 703 43.19 25.36 9.44
CA HIS A 703 44.05 25.56 8.26
C HIS A 703 43.40 25.00 6.98
N LEU A 704 42.75 25.90 6.24
CA LEU A 704 42.33 25.68 4.86
C LEU A 704 43.56 25.54 3.95
N PHE A 705 43.74 24.37 3.33
CA PHE A 705 44.62 24.22 2.18
C PHE A 705 43.85 24.49 0.88
N PRO A 706 44.40 25.28 -0.07
CA PRO A 706 43.75 25.53 -1.36
C PRO A 706 43.88 24.32 -2.29
N ILE A 707 42.76 23.82 -2.80
CA ILE A 707 42.73 22.72 -3.79
C ILE A 707 43.22 23.23 -5.16
N SER A 708 44.14 22.48 -5.79
CA SER A 708 44.68 22.79 -7.12
C SER A 708 43.65 22.62 -8.24
N LYS A 709 43.83 23.35 -9.35
CA LYS A 709 42.96 23.33 -10.54
C LYS A 709 43.18 22.10 -11.45
N ASP A 710 43.08 20.89 -10.91
CA ASP A 710 43.24 19.65 -11.69
C ASP A 710 42.01 18.72 -11.69
N CYS A 711 40.91 19.12 -11.04
CA CYS A 711 39.63 18.41 -11.05
C CYS A 711 38.83 18.59 -12.37
N GLN A 712 39.43 18.25 -13.52
CA GLN A 712 38.75 18.19 -14.83
C GLN A 712 38.81 16.81 -15.52
N LYS A 713 39.11 15.74 -14.75
CA LYS A 713 39.02 14.34 -15.20
C LYS A 713 38.43 13.40 -14.13
N LEU A 714 37.28 13.79 -13.58
CA LEU A 714 36.39 12.89 -12.83
C LEU A 714 35.09 12.73 -13.63
N GLU A 715 34.45 11.57 -13.53
CA GLU A 715 33.14 11.36 -14.16
C GLU A 715 32.05 12.22 -13.48
N PRO A 716 31.03 12.70 -14.22
CA PRO A 716 29.96 13.53 -13.66
C PRO A 716 29.24 12.89 -12.45
N SER A 717 29.06 11.57 -12.50
CA SER A 717 28.44 10.74 -11.45
C SER A 717 29.08 10.89 -10.07
N ILE A 718 30.40 11.07 -10.00
CA ILE A 718 31.16 11.20 -8.75
C ILE A 718 31.10 12.65 -8.23
N GLY A 719 31.05 13.62 -9.14
CA GLY A 719 30.89 15.04 -8.78
C GLY A 719 29.57 15.35 -8.08
N GLU A 720 28.46 14.80 -8.58
CA GLU A 720 27.13 15.00 -7.99
C GLU A 720 27.01 14.32 -6.62
N GLN A 721 27.54 13.10 -6.46
CA GLN A 721 27.54 12.38 -5.18
C GLN A 721 28.34 13.12 -4.09
N LEU A 722 29.53 13.64 -4.41
CA LEU A 722 30.31 14.44 -3.44
C LEU A 722 29.67 15.80 -3.14
N THR A 723 29.00 16.43 -4.12
CA THR A 723 28.27 17.69 -3.87
C THR A 723 27.09 17.48 -2.91
N SER A 724 26.42 16.33 -3.01
CA SER A 724 25.28 15.97 -2.15
C SER A 724 25.68 15.75 -0.68
N LEU A 725 26.94 15.36 -0.41
CA LEU A 725 27.46 15.12 0.94
C LEU A 725 27.92 16.39 1.69
N LEU A 726 28.01 17.53 0.99
CA LEU A 726 28.60 18.77 1.52
C LEU A 726 27.55 19.87 1.82
N TYR A 727 26.26 19.55 1.78
CA TYR A 727 25.16 20.52 1.89
C TYR A 727 24.17 20.24 3.04
N LEU A 728 24.67 19.71 4.17
CA LEU A 728 23.94 19.61 5.43
C LEU A 728 24.62 20.51 6.50
N GLU A 729 23.83 21.15 7.36
CA GLU A 729 24.32 22.20 8.26
C GLU A 729 25.21 21.68 9.41
N PRO A 730 26.18 22.48 9.89
CA PRO A 730 27.31 22.00 10.68
C PRO A 730 27.08 22.05 12.19
N ASP A 731 26.17 21.23 12.73
CA ASP A 731 26.14 20.90 14.16
C ASP A 731 25.40 19.57 14.45
N SER A 732 26.13 18.45 14.43
CA SER A 732 25.71 17.21 15.12
C SER A 732 26.89 16.25 15.36
N GLU A 733 26.91 15.61 16.53
CA GLU A 733 27.97 14.66 16.93
C GLU A 733 27.95 13.34 16.12
N LEU A 734 26.90 13.11 15.32
CA LEU A 734 26.74 11.91 14.47
C LEU A 734 27.90 11.70 13.48
N MET A 735 28.48 12.78 12.95
CA MET A 735 29.62 12.73 12.01
C MET A 735 30.84 12.01 12.62
N VAL A 736 31.08 12.17 13.92
CA VAL A 736 32.21 11.55 14.63
C VAL A 736 32.01 10.03 14.74
N TYR A 737 30.76 9.58 14.99
CA TYR A 737 30.43 8.16 15.04
C TYR A 737 30.51 7.46 13.68
N LEU A 738 30.12 8.12 12.57
CA LEU A 738 30.26 7.53 11.23
C LEU A 738 31.74 7.33 10.85
N LEU A 739 32.62 8.28 11.16
CA LEU A 739 34.05 8.16 10.85
C LEU A 739 34.73 7.08 11.70
N LEU A 740 34.43 6.99 13.01
CA LEU A 740 34.99 5.96 13.87
C LEU A 740 34.51 4.54 13.50
N SER A 741 33.21 4.36 13.24
CA SER A 741 32.67 3.05 12.86
C SER A 741 33.18 2.54 11.51
N THR A 742 33.50 3.44 10.57
CA THR A 742 34.10 3.07 9.28
C THR A 742 35.57 2.63 9.42
N PHE A 743 36.31 3.13 10.42
CA PHE A 743 37.69 2.71 10.67
C PHE A 743 37.81 1.39 11.46
N CYS A 744 36.91 1.13 12.42
CA CYS A 744 36.92 -0.11 13.22
C CYS A 744 36.55 -1.40 12.45
N PHE A 745 36.32 -1.35 11.14
CA PHE A 745 36.05 -2.51 10.28
C PHE A 745 37.25 -2.92 9.39
N CYS A 746 38.43 -2.32 9.61
CA CYS A 746 39.65 -2.54 8.82
C CYS A 746 40.93 -2.80 9.67
N GLU A 747 40.78 -3.36 10.87
CA GLU A 747 41.86 -4.07 11.61
C GLU A 747 41.45 -5.54 11.86
#